data_AF-A0A9D5BZC7-F1
#
_entry.id   AF-A0A9D5BZC7-F1
#
_cell.length_a   1.000
_cell.length_b   1.000
_cell.length_c   1.000
_cell.angle_alpha   90.00
_cell.angle_beta   90.00
_cell.angle_gamma   90.00
#
_symmetry.space_group_name_H-M   'P 1'
#
loop_
_entity.id
_entity.type
_entity.pdbx_description
1 polymer ?
#
loop_
_entity_poly.entity_id
_entity_poly.type
_entity_poly.pdbx_seq_one_letter_code
_entity_poly.pdbx_strand_id
1 'polypeptide(L)'
;MTSSATSAPPSSSSPSSPPSSTLSEPGQAQSSRGRGHQRYQGSSSSLTRSRAPSSTASAMSVAPLPRRQLPRPPHRRLRPCRHTPLLPLPHPFHAPFRLPPPTPRPGAPSSPASPPPQTTTPPPPSTSSTPSSAVPPPLSPPTPTPTLPPSKPVPTSVYICFGASSGEQPLSRIAIHKATFAIPGSAYVKASPIVLGLKGENKEWVTLEYSYPDPSNDDWIGFQYADYKNNAYNKTGKGSLKLQLINQRDDFSFALFSGGFSNPKLVAVSNAVTFANPKAPVYPRLAQGKSWNEMTVTWTSRYNIDEAIPFVEWYAQGTPIHSPAGTLTISRSSMCGAPARTVGWRDPGYIHTSFLKDLWPNLNYTYSLGHKLSNGSYVWSRSYSFRASPYPWQESLQRVVIFGDMGKAEADGSNEYNNFQPGSLNTTEQLVKDLKNIDIVLHIGDLCYANGYLSQWDQFTAQIEPIASTVPYMVGSETGPGQDHFMGIIKDSGGECGILAETMFYVPAENRAKFWYKTDYGMSHFCVADTDHDWRPGTEQYEFIEHCLASVDRQKQPWLIFLAHRVLGYYSDYSYSVEGSFQEPMGRESLQELWQKYKVDIALYGHAHNYERTCPVYQNSCVRNASNLYTGPFAATTHVVVGGGGAALSYFTTVQTKWSHFQDVDYGFVKLTAFNHSTLLLEYKKSSDGKVYDHFTISRDYQDILACAF
;
A
#
# COMPACT_ATOMS: atom_id res chain seq x y z
N MET A 1 -49.38 -35.15 -36.08
CA MET A 1 -50.74 -34.58 -36.01
C MET A 1 -50.55 -33.06 -35.91
N THR A 2 -50.86 -32.24 -36.92
CA THR A 2 -52.20 -31.86 -37.44
C THR A 2 -53.05 -31.13 -36.38
N SER A 3 -53.61 -29.93 -36.61
CA SER A 3 -53.60 -29.06 -37.82
C SER A 3 -54.06 -27.62 -37.51
N SER A 4 -54.01 -26.72 -38.51
CA SER A 4 -54.24 -25.27 -38.46
C SER A 4 -55.68 -24.79 -38.73
N ALA A 5 -56.07 -23.63 -38.18
CA ALA A 5 -56.99 -22.60 -38.74
C ALA A 5 -57.01 -21.36 -37.78
N THR A 6 -56.95 -20.05 -38.08
CA THR A 6 -57.14 -19.11 -39.23
C THR A 6 -58.45 -18.28 -39.22
N SER A 7 -58.33 -16.97 -38.97
CA SER A 7 -59.27 -15.90 -39.40
C SER A 7 -58.56 -14.52 -39.35
N ALA A 8 -58.93 -13.56 -40.21
CA ALA A 8 -58.21 -12.28 -40.40
C ALA A 8 -59.14 -11.03 -40.51
N PRO A 9 -58.79 -9.88 -41.16
CA PRO A 9 -58.65 -8.57 -40.49
C PRO A 9 -59.71 -7.51 -40.92
N PRO A 10 -59.60 -6.22 -40.51
CA PRO A 10 -58.88 -5.23 -41.35
C PRO A 10 -58.17 -4.04 -40.62
N SER A 11 -57.36 -3.28 -41.39
CA SER A 11 -56.85 -1.88 -41.26
C SER A 11 -57.14 -1.01 -40.01
N SER A 12 -56.25 -0.11 -39.53
CA SER A 12 -55.56 0.95 -40.31
C SER A 12 -54.36 1.68 -39.64
N SER A 13 -53.59 2.41 -40.46
CA SER A 13 -52.77 3.63 -40.17
C SER A 13 -51.58 3.61 -39.19
N SER A 14 -50.42 4.04 -39.69
CA SER A 14 -49.22 4.48 -38.94
C SER A 14 -48.95 5.98 -39.18
N PRO A 15 -48.04 6.61 -38.40
CA PRO A 15 -47.09 7.56 -39.00
C PRO A 15 -45.64 7.41 -38.51
N SER A 16 -44.70 8.05 -39.21
CA SER A 16 -43.24 7.98 -39.01
C SER A 16 -42.57 9.35 -38.75
N SER A 17 -41.28 9.33 -38.44
CA SER A 17 -40.44 10.48 -38.04
C SER A 17 -40.29 11.62 -39.07
N PRO A 18 -40.04 12.88 -38.62
CA PRO A 18 -39.57 13.99 -39.45
C PRO A 18 -38.05 14.31 -39.27
N PRO A 19 -37.43 15.16 -40.14
CA PRO A 19 -35.97 15.27 -40.28
C PRO A 19 -35.36 16.65 -39.90
N SER A 20 -34.07 16.84 -40.23
CA SER A 20 -33.23 18.01 -39.97
C SER A 20 -33.21 19.09 -41.06
N SER A 21 -33.01 20.37 -40.70
CA SER A 21 -32.45 21.40 -41.60
C SER A 21 -31.82 22.59 -40.84
N THR A 22 -30.76 23.17 -41.40
CA THR A 22 -30.02 24.36 -40.92
C THR A 22 -30.65 25.69 -41.33
N LEU A 23 -30.40 26.79 -40.59
CA LEU A 23 -29.97 28.09 -41.16
C LEU A 23 -29.55 29.14 -40.09
N SER A 24 -28.89 30.20 -40.57
CA SER A 24 -28.12 31.25 -39.88
C SER A 24 -28.89 32.36 -39.14
N GLU A 25 -28.26 32.95 -38.11
CA GLU A 25 -28.66 34.22 -37.48
C GLU A 25 -27.94 35.46 -38.08
N PRO A 26 -28.58 36.66 -38.07
CA PRO A 26 -27.92 37.94 -38.33
C PRO A 26 -28.04 39.00 -37.21
N GLY A 27 -26.93 39.71 -36.94
CA GLY A 27 -26.90 41.18 -36.88
C GLY A 27 -27.63 41.98 -35.77
N GLN A 28 -26.83 42.42 -34.78
CA GLN A 28 -26.85 43.76 -34.12
C GLN A 28 -28.16 44.43 -33.64
N ALA A 29 -28.14 44.85 -32.36
CA ALA A 29 -28.66 46.15 -31.93
C ALA A 29 -27.79 46.75 -30.80
N GLN A 30 -27.66 48.07 -30.72
CA GLN A 30 -26.87 48.78 -29.71
C GLN A 30 -27.76 49.45 -28.65
N SER A 31 -27.24 49.61 -27.42
CA SER A 31 -27.66 50.68 -26.52
C SER A 31 -26.50 51.07 -25.59
N SER A 32 -26.19 52.36 -25.51
CA SER A 32 -25.05 52.89 -24.77
C SER A 32 -25.44 54.09 -23.91
N ARG A 33 -24.88 54.19 -22.69
CA ARG A 33 -24.71 55.44 -21.95
C ARG A 33 -23.68 55.27 -20.83
N GLY A 34 -22.88 56.29 -20.57
CA GLY A 34 -21.86 56.28 -19.50
C GLY A 34 -21.40 57.68 -19.10
N ARG A 35 -20.76 57.77 -17.93
CA ARG A 35 -20.02 58.88 -17.29
C ARG A 35 -19.14 58.25 -16.19
N GLY A 36 -17.95 58.72 -15.80
CA GLY A 36 -17.11 59.81 -16.33
C GLY A 36 -15.98 60.17 -15.32
N HIS A 37 -14.86 60.73 -15.81
CA HIS A 37 -13.65 61.18 -15.06
C HIS A 37 -12.75 60.05 -14.47
N GLN A 38 -11.43 59.99 -14.78
CA GLN A 38 -10.28 60.85 -14.39
C GLN A 38 -9.92 60.68 -12.89
N ARG A 39 -8.68 60.42 -12.43
CA ARG A 39 -7.29 60.51 -12.98
C ARG A 39 -6.34 59.65 -12.06
N TYR A 40 -5.03 59.38 -12.28
CA TYR A 40 -4.03 59.86 -13.25
C TYR A 40 -2.90 58.83 -13.66
N GLN A 41 -1.65 59.01 -13.20
CA GLN A 41 -0.36 58.36 -13.58
C GLN A 41 0.06 57.19 -12.66
N GLY A 42 0.98 56.28 -13.03
CA GLY A 42 1.68 56.11 -14.33
C GLY A 42 2.94 55.22 -14.25
N SER A 43 3.55 54.91 -15.42
CA SER A 43 4.80 54.13 -15.65
C SER A 43 4.85 52.67 -15.12
N SER A 44 5.54 51.69 -15.72
CA SER A 44 6.17 51.51 -17.06
C SER A 44 6.69 50.04 -17.12
N SER A 45 6.86 49.34 -18.25
CA SER A 45 6.75 49.66 -19.69
C SER A 45 6.19 48.44 -20.47
N SER A 46 6.49 48.31 -21.78
CA SER A 46 6.27 47.10 -22.60
C SER A 46 7.17 47.14 -23.86
N LEU A 47 6.98 46.22 -24.82
CA LEU A 47 7.64 46.03 -26.15
C LEU A 47 8.63 44.83 -26.23
N THR A 48 8.84 44.12 -27.36
CA THR A 48 7.93 43.37 -28.28
C THR A 48 8.73 42.75 -29.46
N ARG A 49 8.20 41.68 -30.06
CA ARG A 49 8.28 41.32 -31.51
C ARG A 49 9.63 40.95 -32.20
N SER A 50 9.72 39.66 -32.55
CA SER A 50 9.87 39.09 -33.93
C SER A 50 10.85 39.68 -34.97
N ARG A 51 11.68 38.80 -35.59
CA ARG A 51 11.62 38.47 -37.04
C ARG A 51 12.62 37.41 -37.52
N ALA A 52 12.26 36.77 -38.65
CA ALA A 52 13.13 36.19 -39.69
C ALA A 52 12.84 36.98 -41.02
N PRO A 53 13.39 36.73 -42.24
CA PRO A 53 13.99 35.48 -42.78
C PRO A 53 15.19 35.70 -43.77
N SER A 54 15.39 34.74 -44.72
CA SER A 54 16.17 34.80 -45.98
C SER A 54 17.72 34.72 -45.90
N SER A 55 18.47 34.27 -46.93
CA SER A 55 18.23 33.33 -48.06
C SER A 55 19.56 33.05 -48.81
N THR A 56 19.68 31.94 -49.56
CA THR A 56 20.33 31.77 -50.90
C THR A 56 20.62 30.28 -51.22
N ALA A 57 20.86 29.96 -52.49
CA ALA A 57 21.26 28.62 -52.97
C ALA A 57 22.10 28.72 -54.25
N SER A 58 22.97 27.72 -54.52
CA SER A 58 23.63 27.47 -55.81
C SER A 58 24.25 26.06 -55.83
N ALA A 59 24.45 25.48 -57.01
CA ALA A 59 25.01 24.14 -57.20
C ALA A 59 25.88 24.05 -58.47
N MET A 60 26.93 23.22 -58.45
CA MET A 60 27.69 22.80 -59.65
C MET A 60 28.46 21.47 -59.40
N SER A 61 29.26 21.00 -60.37
CA SER A 61 29.28 19.58 -60.74
C SER A 61 30.65 18.87 -60.83
N VAL A 62 30.70 17.63 -60.31
CA VAL A 62 31.31 16.40 -60.91
C VAL A 62 32.86 16.20 -61.04
N ALA A 63 33.30 15.01 -60.54
CA ALA A 63 34.49 14.19 -60.91
C ALA A 63 35.89 14.48 -60.24
N PRO A 64 36.92 13.58 -60.34
CA PRO A 64 37.17 12.63 -59.23
C PRO A 64 38.65 12.25 -58.89
N LEU A 65 38.83 11.44 -57.82
CA LEU A 65 40.03 10.63 -57.45
C LEU A 65 41.29 11.41 -56.97
N PRO A 66 42.29 10.76 -56.30
CA PRO A 66 42.47 9.33 -56.04
C PRO A 66 42.46 8.89 -54.55
N ARG A 67 42.58 7.57 -54.34
CA ARG A 67 42.60 6.90 -53.03
C ARG A 67 43.81 7.28 -52.16
N ARG A 68 43.59 7.42 -50.85
CA ARG A 68 44.58 7.05 -49.81
C ARG A 68 44.03 5.92 -48.94
N GLN A 69 44.88 4.96 -48.60
CA GLN A 69 44.54 3.89 -47.66
C GLN A 69 44.67 4.41 -46.22
N LEU A 70 43.74 4.01 -45.35
CA LEU A 70 43.89 4.10 -43.90
C LEU A 70 43.97 2.67 -43.31
N PRO A 71 44.78 2.44 -42.27
CA PRO A 71 45.04 1.11 -41.75
C PRO A 71 43.83 0.52 -41.01
N ARG A 72 43.65 -0.81 -41.10
CA ARG A 72 42.66 -1.54 -40.30
C ARG A 72 43.10 -1.62 -38.84
N PRO A 73 42.19 -1.46 -37.86
CA PRO A 73 42.48 -1.84 -36.47
C PRO A 73 42.65 -3.36 -36.34
N PRO A 74 43.42 -3.85 -35.34
CA PRO A 74 43.70 -5.28 -35.20
C PRO A 74 42.49 -6.06 -34.67
N HIS A 75 42.21 -7.22 -35.28
CA HIS A 75 41.24 -8.18 -34.74
C HIS A 75 41.73 -8.75 -33.40
N ARG A 76 41.16 -8.30 -32.27
CA ARG A 76 41.24 -9.05 -31.01
C ARG A 76 40.48 -10.36 -31.19
N ARG A 77 41.20 -11.48 -31.32
CA ARG A 77 40.62 -12.82 -31.18
C ARG A 77 40.16 -13.00 -29.73
N LEU A 78 38.85 -13.04 -29.50
CA LEU A 78 38.31 -13.58 -28.25
C LEU A 78 38.74 -15.06 -28.15
N ARG A 79 39.28 -15.45 -27.00
CA ARG A 79 39.59 -16.86 -26.71
C ARG A 79 38.31 -17.51 -26.17
N PRO A 80 37.88 -18.69 -26.66
CA PRO A 80 36.84 -19.45 -25.98
C PRO A 80 37.37 -19.92 -24.62
N CYS A 81 36.58 -19.76 -23.56
CA CYS A 81 36.91 -20.29 -22.25
C CYS A 81 36.90 -21.83 -22.29
N ARG A 82 37.96 -22.46 -21.76
CA ARG A 82 37.97 -23.91 -21.54
C ARG A 82 37.15 -24.22 -20.29
N HIS A 83 35.96 -24.81 -20.45
CA HIS A 83 35.37 -25.57 -19.36
C HIS A 83 36.26 -26.78 -19.07
N THR A 84 36.70 -26.90 -17.83
CA THR A 84 37.28 -28.15 -17.31
C THR A 84 36.11 -28.94 -16.71
N PRO A 85 35.69 -30.08 -17.30
CA PRO A 85 34.61 -30.87 -16.72
C PRO A 85 35.13 -31.56 -15.45
N LEU A 86 34.47 -31.32 -14.33
CA LEU A 86 34.62 -32.17 -13.15
C LEU A 86 33.92 -33.51 -13.43
N LEU A 87 34.63 -34.62 -13.19
CA LEU A 87 34.08 -35.95 -13.33
C LEU A 87 33.08 -36.24 -12.19
N PRO A 88 31.91 -36.84 -12.46
CA PRO A 88 31.01 -37.28 -11.41
C PRO A 88 31.58 -38.51 -10.69
N LEU A 89 31.51 -38.52 -9.36
CA LEU A 89 31.70 -39.74 -8.56
C LEU A 89 30.41 -40.60 -8.59
N PRO A 90 30.52 -41.94 -8.49
CA PRO A 90 29.45 -42.83 -8.87
C PRO A 90 28.37 -43.05 -7.80
N HIS A 91 27.11 -43.05 -8.21
CA HIS A 91 26.03 -43.67 -7.44
C HIS A 91 26.10 -45.20 -7.54
N PRO A 92 25.93 -45.97 -6.43
CA PRO A 92 25.69 -47.39 -6.50
C PRO A 92 24.24 -47.69 -6.93
N PHE A 93 24.07 -48.70 -7.79
CA PHE A 93 22.75 -49.20 -8.20
C PHE A 93 22.07 -49.98 -7.06
N HIS A 94 20.74 -49.84 -6.93
CA HIS A 94 19.88 -50.93 -6.46
C HIS A 94 18.53 -50.91 -7.18
N ALA A 95 17.97 -52.10 -7.45
CA ALA A 95 16.80 -52.32 -8.29
C ALA A 95 15.46 -52.17 -7.53
N PRO A 96 14.33 -51.88 -8.22
CA PRO A 96 13.08 -51.51 -7.57
C PRO A 96 12.26 -52.71 -7.07
N PHE A 97 11.76 -52.63 -5.84
CA PHE A 97 10.72 -53.52 -5.33
C PHE A 97 9.31 -52.97 -5.60
N ARG A 98 8.41 -53.85 -6.07
CA ARG A 98 6.96 -53.58 -6.17
C ARG A 98 6.25 -53.94 -4.87
N LEU A 99 5.18 -53.22 -4.52
CA LEU A 99 4.20 -53.64 -3.51
C LEU A 99 2.77 -53.67 -4.11
N PRO A 100 1.94 -54.68 -3.77
CA PRO A 100 0.54 -54.80 -4.19
C PRO A 100 -0.46 -54.08 -3.23
N PRO A 101 -1.75 -53.94 -3.59
CA PRO A 101 -2.74 -53.10 -2.86
C PRO A 101 -3.38 -53.77 -1.61
N PRO A 102 -4.13 -53.00 -0.77
CA PRO A 102 -4.50 -53.39 0.60
C PRO A 102 -5.96 -53.86 0.81
N THR A 103 -6.23 -54.59 1.91
CA THR A 103 -7.50 -54.72 2.69
C THR A 103 -7.34 -55.82 3.77
N PRO A 104 -8.23 -55.96 4.80
CA PRO A 104 -9.03 -54.97 5.55
C PRO A 104 -8.84 -55.07 7.10
N ARG A 105 -9.62 -54.32 7.91
CA ARG A 105 -9.67 -54.40 9.39
C ARG A 105 -10.35 -55.69 9.91
N PRO A 106 -10.07 -56.15 11.15
CA PRO A 106 -10.72 -55.65 12.39
C PRO A 106 -9.69 -55.29 13.49
N GLY A 107 -10.01 -54.71 14.66
CA GLY A 107 -11.27 -54.19 15.23
C GLY A 107 -11.02 -53.68 16.67
N ALA A 108 -11.78 -52.70 17.17
CA ALA A 108 -11.66 -52.20 18.56
C ALA A 108 -12.63 -52.96 19.50
N PRO A 109 -12.41 -52.95 20.84
CA PRO A 109 -13.15 -51.97 21.65
C PRO A 109 -12.49 -51.48 22.96
N SER A 110 -13.19 -50.52 23.59
CA SER A 110 -13.23 -50.17 25.03
C SER A 110 -12.06 -49.47 25.74
N SER A 111 -12.44 -48.44 26.51
CA SER A 111 -11.63 -47.68 27.49
C SER A 111 -11.63 -48.34 28.88
N PRO A 112 -10.86 -47.80 29.83
CA PRO A 112 -11.45 -47.42 31.12
C PRO A 112 -11.22 -45.94 31.49
N ALA A 113 -11.75 -45.51 32.64
CA ALA A 113 -11.94 -44.11 33.01
C ALA A 113 -10.93 -43.54 34.05
N SER A 114 -10.98 -42.22 34.24
CA SER A 114 -10.20 -41.45 35.22
C SER A 114 -10.58 -41.71 36.69
N PRO A 115 -9.66 -41.42 37.63
CA PRO A 115 -10.04 -40.79 38.90
C PRO A 115 -9.15 -39.53 39.18
N PRO A 116 -8.98 -38.97 40.41
CA PRO A 116 -9.43 -37.59 40.70
C PRO A 116 -8.28 -36.60 41.03
N PRO A 117 -8.56 -35.29 41.21
CA PRO A 117 -7.52 -34.26 41.31
C PRO A 117 -6.88 -34.15 42.72
N GLN A 118 -5.69 -33.54 42.76
CA GLN A 118 -5.08 -33.03 44.00
C GLN A 118 -4.92 -31.51 43.97
N THR A 119 -5.03 -30.91 45.16
CA THR A 119 -5.08 -29.46 45.40
C THR A 119 -3.74 -28.92 45.90
N THR A 120 -3.28 -27.79 45.35
CA THR A 120 -2.17 -26.99 45.93
C THR A 120 -2.52 -25.50 45.95
N THR A 121 -2.81 -24.97 47.14
CA THR A 121 -2.97 -23.53 47.43
C THR A 121 -1.73 -22.97 48.16
N PRO A 122 -1.48 -21.64 48.11
CA PRO A 122 -0.16 -21.08 48.43
C PRO A 122 0.10 -20.81 49.92
N PRO A 123 1.37 -20.63 50.33
CA PRO A 123 1.74 -20.19 51.67
C PRO A 123 1.56 -18.66 51.89
N PRO A 124 1.35 -18.20 53.14
CA PRO A 124 1.11 -16.80 53.51
C PRO A 124 2.40 -16.00 53.85
N PRO A 125 2.33 -14.65 54.04
CA PRO A 125 3.50 -13.79 54.26
C PRO A 125 3.95 -13.66 55.72
N SER A 126 5.17 -13.16 55.93
CA SER A 126 5.76 -12.85 57.25
C SER A 126 6.38 -11.45 57.34
N THR A 127 6.07 -10.73 58.42
CA THR A 127 6.79 -9.53 58.90
C THR A 127 8.03 -9.96 59.73
N SER A 128 8.92 -9.14 60.32
CA SER A 128 8.90 -7.70 60.65
C SER A 128 10.32 -7.10 60.89
N SER A 129 10.38 -5.77 61.08
CA SER A 129 11.29 -4.99 61.97
C SER A 129 12.81 -4.82 61.67
N THR A 130 13.30 -3.61 61.99
CA THR A 130 14.70 -3.14 61.94
C THR A 130 15.34 -3.13 63.35
N PRO A 131 16.59 -2.62 63.54
CA PRO A 131 16.73 -1.22 64.02
C PRO A 131 18.05 -0.46 63.69
N SER A 132 18.00 0.89 63.75
CA SER A 132 19.05 1.84 64.22
C SER A 132 20.43 1.91 63.51
N SER A 133 21.11 3.05 63.27
CA SER A 133 20.86 4.53 63.27
C SER A 133 22.09 5.18 62.58
N ALA A 134 22.49 6.48 62.59
CA ALA A 134 22.10 7.74 63.24
C ALA A 134 22.58 8.94 62.36
N VAL A 135 22.15 10.19 62.62
CA VAL A 135 22.55 11.39 61.82
C VAL A 135 22.83 12.65 62.68
N PRO A 136 24.06 13.21 62.63
CA PRO A 136 24.46 14.52 63.22
C PRO A 136 24.66 15.63 62.12
N PRO A 137 24.93 16.93 62.42
CA PRO A 137 23.99 17.98 61.94
C PRO A 137 24.66 19.25 61.29
N PRO A 138 24.16 20.52 61.36
CA PRO A 138 23.71 21.25 60.14
C PRO A 138 24.08 22.77 60.05
N LEU A 139 23.48 23.54 59.11
CA LEU A 139 22.79 24.87 59.31
C LEU A 139 22.43 25.59 57.96
N SER A 140 21.72 26.74 58.00
CA SER A 140 20.84 27.23 56.90
C SER A 140 21.01 28.76 56.52
N PRO A 141 20.08 29.52 55.83
CA PRO A 141 20.40 30.54 54.78
C PRO A 141 19.88 31.98 55.15
N PRO A 142 19.36 32.95 54.31
CA PRO A 142 19.25 33.12 52.82
C PRO A 142 19.44 34.58 52.23
N THR A 143 19.31 34.71 50.87
CA THR A 143 18.92 35.94 50.07
C THR A 143 19.87 37.18 50.05
N PRO A 144 19.68 38.24 49.20
CA PRO A 144 18.60 38.61 48.24
C PRO A 144 19.05 39.05 46.79
N THR A 145 18.10 39.55 46.00
CA THR A 145 18.18 40.03 44.58
C THR A 145 18.43 41.56 44.43
N PRO A 146 18.79 42.04 43.21
CA PRO A 146 18.24 43.31 42.67
C PRO A 146 17.82 43.24 41.16
N THR A 147 17.25 44.32 40.60
CA THR A 147 16.45 44.29 39.33
C THR A 147 16.53 45.53 38.40
N LEU A 148 16.43 45.31 37.06
CA LEU A 148 15.87 46.22 36.02
C LEU A 148 16.64 47.54 35.70
N PRO A 149 16.32 48.36 34.64
CA PRO A 149 15.20 48.35 33.67
C PRO A 149 15.65 48.38 32.15
N PRO A 150 15.07 49.14 31.14
CA PRO A 150 14.34 48.49 30.04
C PRO A 150 14.54 49.00 28.57
N SER A 151 14.02 48.27 27.56
CA SER A 151 13.62 48.83 26.24
C SER A 151 12.57 47.97 25.49
N LYS A 152 11.98 48.49 24.40
CA LYS A 152 10.86 47.96 23.58
C LYS A 152 10.90 48.63 22.17
N PRO A 153 10.15 48.19 21.12
CA PRO A 153 9.69 46.85 20.70
C PRO A 153 9.83 46.62 19.14
N VAL A 154 9.07 45.63 18.60
CA VAL A 154 8.72 45.38 17.15
C VAL A 154 9.85 44.83 16.22
N PRO A 155 9.54 44.21 15.04
CA PRO A 155 9.37 42.74 15.00
C PRO A 155 10.21 42.00 13.92
N THR A 156 10.32 40.68 14.04
CA THR A 156 10.50 39.78 12.87
C THR A 156 9.93 38.40 13.17
N SER A 157 9.31 37.75 12.18
CA SER A 157 8.71 36.42 12.34
C SER A 157 9.77 35.32 12.42
N VAL A 158 9.98 34.75 13.61
CA VAL A 158 10.80 33.55 13.77
C VAL A 158 9.97 32.31 13.46
N TYR A 159 10.25 31.68 12.32
CA TYR A 159 9.82 30.30 12.08
C TYR A 159 10.58 29.39 13.04
N ILE A 160 9.88 28.83 14.03
CA ILE A 160 10.44 27.80 14.91
C ILE A 160 10.40 26.48 14.13
N CYS A 161 11.54 26.07 13.58
CA CYS A 161 11.71 24.72 13.08
C CYS A 161 11.64 23.74 14.26
N PHE A 162 10.61 22.90 14.30
CA PHE A 162 10.59 21.75 15.18
C PHE A 162 11.59 20.71 14.64
N GLY A 163 12.68 20.49 15.36
CA GLY A 163 13.52 19.31 15.16
C GLY A 163 12.74 18.04 15.49
N ALA A 164 13.09 16.93 14.84
CA ALA A 164 12.36 15.68 14.99
C ALA A 164 12.50 15.09 16.42
N SER A 165 11.46 15.23 17.23
CA SER A 165 11.26 14.45 18.45
C SER A 165 9.82 13.94 18.52
N SER A 166 9.64 12.63 18.31
CA SER A 166 8.46 11.83 18.69
C SER A 166 7.12 12.58 18.61
N GLY A 167 6.67 12.89 17.40
CA GLY A 167 5.39 13.59 17.13
C GLY A 167 4.16 12.72 17.38
N GLU A 168 4.04 12.11 18.56
CA GLU A 168 2.87 11.31 18.94
C GLU A 168 1.60 12.17 18.90
N GLN A 169 0.80 11.90 17.88
CA GLN A 169 -0.46 12.57 17.61
C GLN A 169 -1.39 12.44 18.85
N PRO A 170 -2.04 13.52 19.35
CA PRO A 170 -2.70 13.48 20.67
C PRO A 170 -3.82 12.45 20.86
N LEU A 171 -4.53 12.04 19.79
CA LEU A 171 -5.59 11.02 19.84
C LEU A 171 -5.04 9.60 19.94
N SER A 172 -3.82 9.33 19.46
CA SER A 172 -3.15 8.04 19.64
C SER A 172 -3.01 7.66 21.13
N ARG A 173 -3.03 8.65 22.02
CA ARG A 173 -2.96 8.53 23.48
C ARG A 173 -4.33 8.56 24.18
N ILE A 174 -5.46 8.37 23.48
CA ILE A 174 -6.80 8.33 24.10
C ILE A 174 -6.85 7.28 25.23
N ALA A 175 -7.04 7.77 26.45
CA ALA A 175 -7.24 6.96 27.63
C ALA A 175 -8.72 6.55 27.79
N ILE A 176 -9.34 5.98 26.75
CA ILE A 176 -10.76 5.57 26.78
C ILE A 176 -11.05 4.55 27.90
N HIS A 177 -10.04 3.75 28.28
CA HIS A 177 -10.09 2.84 29.42
C HIS A 177 -10.15 3.54 30.80
N LYS A 178 -9.97 4.87 30.85
CA LYS A 178 -10.16 5.73 32.03
C LYS A 178 -11.42 6.60 31.92
N ALA A 179 -12.26 6.39 30.90
CA ALA A 179 -13.42 7.25 30.67
C ALA A 179 -14.39 7.20 31.86
N THR A 180 -14.86 8.38 32.26
CA THR A 180 -15.85 8.54 33.35
C THR A 180 -17.17 9.08 32.80
N PHE A 181 -18.27 8.91 33.53
CA PHE A 181 -19.59 9.39 33.10
C PHE A 181 -19.89 10.75 33.73
N ALA A 182 -20.26 11.74 32.91
CA ALA A 182 -20.63 13.08 33.34
C ALA A 182 -21.72 13.63 32.42
N ILE A 183 -22.92 13.05 32.47
CA ILE A 183 -24.03 13.31 31.53
C ILE A 183 -24.97 14.38 32.14
N PRO A 184 -24.84 15.69 31.81
CA PRO A 184 -25.86 16.67 32.18
C PRO A 184 -27.10 16.49 31.29
N GLY A 185 -28.29 16.60 31.88
CA GLY A 185 -29.58 16.31 31.22
C GLY A 185 -29.97 17.23 30.04
N SER A 186 -29.10 18.13 29.62
CA SER A 186 -29.27 19.04 28.48
C SER A 186 -28.21 18.89 27.38
N ALA A 187 -27.19 18.04 27.58
CA ALA A 187 -26.25 17.69 26.51
C ALA A 187 -26.86 16.66 25.55
N TYR A 188 -26.47 16.70 24.27
CA TYR A 188 -26.89 15.72 23.28
C TYR A 188 -25.87 15.57 22.14
N VAL A 189 -25.93 14.40 21.50
CA VAL A 189 -25.48 14.19 20.11
C VAL A 189 -26.67 13.59 19.36
N LYS A 190 -26.81 13.93 18.08
CA LYS A 190 -27.78 13.34 17.15
C LYS A 190 -27.08 13.05 15.83
N ALA A 191 -27.40 11.94 15.20
CA ALA A 191 -26.76 11.50 13.97
C ALA A 191 -27.80 11.24 12.89
N SER A 192 -27.59 11.79 11.69
CA SER A 192 -28.54 11.71 10.57
C SER A 192 -27.85 11.60 9.21
N PRO A 193 -28.41 10.83 8.24
CA PRO A 193 -29.56 9.93 8.37
C PRO A 193 -29.25 8.72 9.27
N ILE A 194 -30.30 7.99 9.68
CA ILE A 194 -30.18 6.84 10.60
C ILE A 194 -29.96 5.49 9.90
N VAL A 195 -30.22 5.41 8.59
CA VAL A 195 -29.90 4.27 7.73
C VAL A 195 -29.09 4.76 6.53
N LEU A 196 -28.02 4.06 6.22
CA LEU A 196 -27.06 4.34 5.14
C LEU A 196 -27.09 3.24 4.07
N GLY A 197 -26.54 3.49 2.90
CA GLY A 197 -26.36 2.49 1.84
C GLY A 197 -27.66 1.95 1.25
N LEU A 198 -28.72 2.76 1.23
CA LEU A 198 -30.07 2.37 0.79
C LEU A 198 -30.16 1.93 -0.69
N LYS A 199 -29.13 2.19 -1.51
CA LYS A 199 -28.99 1.72 -2.90
C LYS A 199 -27.77 0.82 -3.09
N GLY A 200 -27.20 0.29 -2.01
CA GLY A 200 -25.97 -0.51 -2.00
C GLY A 200 -24.68 0.30 -1.85
N GLU A 201 -24.74 1.57 -1.45
CA GLU A 201 -23.55 2.38 -1.17
C GLU A 201 -22.82 1.87 0.11
N ASN A 202 -21.58 1.43 -0.02
CA ASN A 202 -20.74 0.96 1.11
C ASN A 202 -19.90 2.08 1.76
N LYS A 203 -20.21 3.34 1.47
CA LYS A 203 -19.59 4.54 2.04
C LYS A 203 -20.55 5.73 1.91
N GLU A 204 -20.91 6.40 3.01
CA GLU A 204 -21.91 7.48 3.01
C GLU A 204 -21.64 8.54 4.09
N TRP A 205 -22.17 9.76 3.90
CA TRP A 205 -22.01 10.90 4.81
C TRP A 205 -23.07 10.92 5.91
N VAL A 206 -22.63 10.95 7.16
CA VAL A 206 -23.45 11.24 8.34
C VAL A 206 -23.22 12.68 8.79
N THR A 207 -24.30 13.41 9.06
CA THR A 207 -24.26 14.71 9.73
C THR A 207 -24.58 14.51 11.21
N LEU A 208 -23.66 14.95 12.07
CA LEU A 208 -23.86 15.03 13.51
C LEU A 208 -24.32 16.43 13.90
N GLU A 209 -25.25 16.53 14.85
CA GLU A 209 -25.59 17.76 15.56
C GLU A 209 -25.41 17.52 17.06
N TYR A 210 -24.79 18.45 17.78
CA TYR A 210 -24.46 18.24 19.19
C TYR A 210 -24.49 19.54 19.99
N SER A 211 -24.73 19.38 21.29
CA SER A 211 -24.66 20.47 22.25
C SER A 211 -24.20 19.98 23.63
N TYR A 212 -23.45 20.82 24.33
CA TYR A 212 -22.99 20.61 25.69
C TYR A 212 -22.97 21.97 26.42
N PRO A 213 -23.54 22.10 27.63
CA PRO A 213 -23.70 23.41 28.29
C PRO A 213 -22.40 24.11 28.70
N ASP A 214 -21.35 23.32 28.99
CA ASP A 214 -20.10 23.78 29.60
C ASP A 214 -18.89 23.55 28.66
N PRO A 215 -18.91 24.10 27.42
CA PRO A 215 -18.02 23.68 26.34
C PRO A 215 -16.55 24.07 26.56
N SER A 216 -15.66 23.21 26.06
CA SER A 216 -14.21 23.42 26.08
C SER A 216 -13.56 23.06 24.74
N ASN A 217 -12.42 23.68 24.45
CA ASN A 217 -11.62 23.44 23.24
C ASN A 217 -11.02 22.01 23.22
N ASP A 218 -11.09 21.26 24.33
CA ASP A 218 -10.69 19.85 24.44
C ASP A 218 -11.87 18.88 24.47
N ASP A 219 -13.09 19.33 24.11
CA ASP A 219 -14.23 18.45 23.85
C ASP A 219 -14.10 17.76 22.47
N TRP A 220 -14.59 16.52 22.36
CA TRP A 220 -14.42 15.71 21.13
C TRP A 220 -15.52 14.67 20.93
N ILE A 221 -15.75 14.29 19.67
CA ILE A 221 -16.71 13.26 19.26
C ILE A 221 -15.99 12.16 18.46
N GLY A 222 -16.04 10.92 18.97
CA GLY A 222 -15.42 9.76 18.33
C GLY A 222 -13.89 9.85 18.29
N PHE A 223 -13.34 10.55 17.30
CA PHE A 223 -11.92 10.90 17.20
C PHE A 223 -11.70 12.31 16.58
N GLN A 224 -12.71 13.19 16.61
CA GLN A 224 -12.63 14.54 16.05
C GLN A 224 -12.99 15.59 17.11
N TYR A 225 -12.27 16.71 17.15
CA TYR A 225 -12.56 17.81 18.09
C TYR A 225 -13.93 18.45 17.82
N ALA A 226 -14.65 18.84 18.88
CA ALA A 226 -16.00 19.39 18.79
C ALA A 226 -16.06 20.81 18.18
N ASP A 227 -14.93 21.51 18.09
CA ASP A 227 -14.79 22.81 17.43
C ASP A 227 -14.15 22.73 16.02
N TYR A 228 -13.91 21.52 15.50
CA TYR A 228 -13.31 21.33 14.17
C TYR A 228 -14.16 21.99 13.07
N LYS A 229 -13.57 22.98 12.38
CA LYS A 229 -14.22 23.87 11.40
C LYS A 229 -15.40 24.69 12.00
N ASN A 230 -15.54 24.76 13.32
CA ASN A 230 -16.58 25.47 14.06
C ASN A 230 -16.02 26.28 15.26
N ASN A 231 -15.34 27.38 14.96
CA ASN A 231 -14.74 28.31 15.94
C ASN A 231 -15.76 28.96 16.91
N ALA A 232 -17.06 28.69 16.78
CA ALA A 232 -18.12 29.17 17.65
C ALA A 232 -18.47 28.20 18.80
N TYR A 233 -18.09 26.92 18.73
CA TYR A 233 -18.45 25.88 19.71
C TYR A 233 -18.18 26.32 21.16
N ASN A 234 -16.96 26.81 21.41
CA ASN A 234 -16.46 27.30 22.71
C ASN A 234 -17.16 28.57 23.24
N LYS A 235 -18.20 29.06 22.55
CA LYS A 235 -19.06 30.19 22.94
C LYS A 235 -20.54 29.86 22.93
N THR A 236 -20.96 28.88 22.14
CA THR A 236 -22.38 28.52 21.94
C THR A 236 -22.79 27.20 22.60
N GLY A 237 -21.80 26.37 22.97
CA GLY A 237 -22.02 25.00 23.39
C GLY A 237 -22.69 24.15 22.31
N LYS A 238 -22.53 24.49 21.02
CA LYS A 238 -23.25 23.89 19.88
C LYS A 238 -22.36 23.73 18.65
N GLY A 239 -22.49 22.59 17.97
CA GLY A 239 -21.77 22.32 16.74
C GLY A 239 -22.41 21.25 15.85
N SER A 240 -21.78 21.06 14.69
CA SER A 240 -22.11 20.03 13.74
C SER A 240 -20.85 19.56 13.02
N LEU A 241 -20.76 18.25 12.79
CA LEU A 241 -19.69 17.61 12.02
C LEU A 241 -20.32 16.82 10.87
N LYS A 242 -19.57 16.66 9.78
CA LYS A 242 -19.90 15.69 8.73
C LYS A 242 -18.79 14.66 8.65
N LEU A 243 -19.16 13.40 8.81
CA LEU A 243 -18.26 12.25 8.84
C LEU A 243 -18.64 11.28 7.72
N GLN A 244 -17.67 10.61 7.10
CA GLN A 244 -17.88 9.75 5.94
C GLN A 244 -17.66 8.26 6.28
N LEU A 245 -18.68 7.63 6.87
CA LEU A 245 -18.61 6.25 7.32
C LEU A 245 -18.46 5.25 6.16
N ILE A 246 -17.77 4.14 6.44
CA ILE A 246 -17.67 2.96 5.58
C ILE A 246 -18.48 1.78 6.14
N ASN A 247 -18.99 0.91 5.28
CA ASN A 247 -19.75 -0.28 5.68
C ASN A 247 -18.82 -1.40 6.18
N GLN A 248 -18.52 -1.39 7.47
CA GLN A 248 -17.61 -2.33 8.13
C GLN A 248 -18.31 -3.31 9.08
N ARG A 249 -19.50 -3.83 8.74
CA ARG A 249 -20.24 -4.94 9.39
C ARG A 249 -21.16 -4.65 10.58
N ASP A 250 -20.85 -3.68 11.43
CA ASP A 250 -21.64 -3.37 12.63
C ASP A 250 -22.31 -1.98 12.52
N ASP A 251 -23.18 -1.64 13.47
CA ASP A 251 -23.78 -0.32 13.61
C ASP A 251 -22.87 0.68 14.37
N PHE A 252 -23.22 1.96 14.27
CA PHE A 252 -22.42 3.09 14.74
C PHE A 252 -23.18 3.89 15.79
N SER A 253 -22.48 4.39 16.80
CA SER A 253 -22.98 5.38 17.76
C SER A 253 -21.90 6.41 18.04
N PHE A 254 -22.29 7.67 18.20
CA PHE A 254 -21.38 8.79 18.35
C PHE A 254 -21.45 9.33 19.78
N ALA A 255 -20.31 9.40 20.44
CA ALA A 255 -20.17 9.83 21.83
C ALA A 255 -19.39 11.14 21.90
N LEU A 256 -19.97 12.14 22.57
CA LEU A 256 -19.31 13.41 22.90
C LEU A 256 -18.67 13.30 24.28
N PHE A 257 -17.41 13.72 24.36
CA PHE A 257 -16.59 13.72 25.56
C PHE A 257 -16.06 15.12 25.88
N SER A 258 -15.82 15.38 27.17
CA SER A 258 -15.08 16.55 27.67
C SER A 258 -13.85 16.15 28.48
N GLY A 259 -12.92 17.08 28.73
CA GLY A 259 -11.67 16.82 29.46
C GLY A 259 -10.57 16.14 28.65
N GLY A 260 -10.64 16.24 27.32
CA GLY A 260 -9.58 15.81 26.40
C GLY A 260 -9.37 14.30 26.36
N PHE A 261 -8.21 13.90 25.86
CA PHE A 261 -7.87 12.49 25.62
C PHE A 261 -7.26 11.79 26.84
N SER A 262 -6.71 12.57 27.79
CA SER A 262 -6.04 12.04 28.99
C SER A 262 -7.00 11.65 30.11
N ASN A 263 -8.12 12.37 30.26
CA ASN A 263 -9.11 12.17 31.32
C ASN A 263 -10.56 12.28 30.77
N PRO A 264 -10.92 11.51 29.73
CA PRO A 264 -12.16 11.72 29.00
C PRO A 264 -13.41 11.48 29.87
N LYS A 265 -14.40 12.35 29.70
CA LYS A 265 -15.69 12.29 30.40
C LYS A 265 -16.80 12.19 29.38
N LEU A 266 -17.55 11.09 29.36
CA LEU A 266 -18.69 10.91 28.47
C LEU A 266 -19.84 11.83 28.90
N VAL A 267 -20.21 12.79 28.06
CA VAL A 267 -21.27 13.77 28.34
C VAL A 267 -22.57 13.52 27.56
N ALA A 268 -22.49 12.91 26.38
CA ALA A 268 -23.67 12.51 25.59
C ALA A 268 -23.35 11.39 24.59
N VAL A 269 -24.39 10.62 24.21
CA VAL A 269 -24.35 9.58 23.16
C VAL A 269 -25.50 9.81 22.18
N SER A 270 -25.29 9.54 20.90
CA SER A 270 -26.29 9.67 19.84
C SER A 270 -27.29 8.51 19.79
N ASN A 271 -28.32 8.69 18.96
CA ASN A 271 -28.98 7.54 18.33
C ASN A 271 -27.97 6.69 17.53
N ALA A 272 -28.27 5.40 17.38
CA ALA A 272 -27.53 4.54 16.47
C ALA A 272 -27.74 4.95 14.99
N VAL A 273 -26.78 4.57 14.14
CA VAL A 273 -26.82 4.66 12.68
C VAL A 273 -26.31 3.34 12.10
N THR A 274 -26.95 2.80 11.07
CA THR A 274 -26.54 1.51 10.47
C THR A 274 -26.63 1.52 8.95
N PHE A 275 -25.91 0.63 8.28
CA PHE A 275 -26.10 0.40 6.84
C PHE A 275 -27.32 -0.49 6.60
N ALA A 276 -27.99 -0.36 5.45
CA ALA A 276 -29.18 -1.13 5.10
C ALA A 276 -28.90 -2.64 4.97
N ASN A 277 -27.65 -3.00 4.68
CA ASN A 277 -27.12 -4.36 4.78
C ASN A 277 -25.69 -4.30 5.33
N PRO A 278 -25.50 -4.30 6.66
CA PRO A 278 -24.16 -4.23 7.26
C PRO A 278 -23.32 -5.45 6.85
N LYS A 279 -23.98 -6.58 6.59
CA LYS A 279 -23.32 -7.85 6.26
C LYS A 279 -22.77 -7.95 4.84
N ALA A 280 -23.00 -6.95 3.98
CA ALA A 280 -22.74 -7.00 2.54
C ALA A 280 -21.30 -7.44 2.17
N PRO A 281 -21.09 -8.06 1.00
CA PRO A 281 -19.76 -8.28 0.44
C PRO A 281 -19.13 -6.94 0.02
N VAL A 282 -18.01 -6.59 0.62
CA VAL A 282 -17.33 -5.29 0.47
C VAL A 282 -15.84 -5.41 0.18
N TYR A 283 -15.30 -4.35 -0.43
CA TYR A 283 -13.87 -4.08 -0.63
C TYR A 283 -13.09 -5.26 -1.27
N PRO A 284 -13.47 -5.70 -2.49
CA PRO A 284 -12.69 -6.69 -3.22
C PRO A 284 -11.31 -6.16 -3.59
N ARG A 285 -10.30 -7.02 -3.39
CA ARG A 285 -8.92 -6.82 -3.82
C ARG A 285 -8.46 -8.02 -4.64
N LEU A 286 -7.85 -7.72 -5.78
CA LEU A 286 -7.29 -8.67 -6.72
C LEU A 286 -5.83 -8.95 -6.37
N ALA A 287 -5.40 -10.19 -6.52
CA ALA A 287 -3.98 -10.56 -6.49
C ALA A 287 -3.73 -11.74 -7.43
N GLN A 288 -2.55 -11.79 -8.06
CA GLN A 288 -2.18 -12.88 -8.95
C GLN A 288 -2.15 -14.21 -8.19
N GLY A 289 -2.66 -15.27 -8.82
CA GLY A 289 -2.71 -16.61 -8.27
C GLY A 289 -1.38 -17.36 -8.39
N LYS A 290 -1.40 -18.68 -8.12
CA LYS A 290 -0.21 -19.56 -8.20
C LYS A 290 0.17 -19.92 -9.65
N SER A 291 -0.42 -19.26 -10.65
CA SER A 291 -0.16 -19.43 -12.08
C SER A 291 -0.56 -18.16 -12.83
N TRP A 292 0.09 -17.88 -13.95
CA TRP A 292 -0.11 -16.66 -14.73
C TRP A 292 -1.56 -16.45 -15.24
N ASN A 293 -2.30 -17.55 -15.42
CA ASN A 293 -3.70 -17.60 -15.84
C ASN A 293 -4.68 -17.73 -14.66
N GLU A 294 -4.24 -17.42 -13.44
CA GLU A 294 -5.06 -17.41 -12.24
C GLU A 294 -5.07 -16.00 -11.61
N MET A 295 -6.27 -15.48 -11.34
CA MET A 295 -6.49 -14.28 -10.54
C MET A 295 -7.28 -14.65 -9.30
N THR A 296 -6.89 -14.14 -8.15
CA THR A 296 -7.68 -14.26 -6.92
C THR A 296 -8.52 -13.02 -6.71
N VAL A 297 -9.74 -13.22 -6.22
CA VAL A 297 -10.62 -12.15 -5.74
C VAL A 297 -10.82 -12.38 -4.25
N THR A 298 -10.25 -11.50 -3.42
CA THR A 298 -10.43 -11.55 -1.95
C THR A 298 -11.33 -10.40 -1.50
N TRP A 299 -12.37 -10.68 -0.71
CA TRP A 299 -13.32 -9.68 -0.20
C TRP A 299 -13.69 -9.94 1.27
N THR A 300 -14.33 -8.96 1.91
CA THR A 300 -14.79 -9.05 3.31
C THR A 300 -16.33 -9.08 3.37
N SER A 301 -16.92 -9.79 4.34
CA SER A 301 -18.35 -9.71 4.66
C SER A 301 -18.63 -10.05 6.14
N ARG A 302 -19.91 -10.08 6.54
CA ARG A 302 -20.33 -10.64 7.84
C ARG A 302 -21.09 -11.97 7.73
N TYR A 303 -21.14 -12.59 6.55
CA TYR A 303 -21.75 -13.90 6.36
C TYR A 303 -20.75 -15.03 6.64
N ASN A 304 -21.05 -15.87 7.62
CA ASN A 304 -20.32 -17.11 7.84
C ASN A 304 -20.79 -18.22 6.88
N ILE A 305 -20.01 -19.29 6.75
CA ILE A 305 -20.27 -20.40 5.82
C ILE A 305 -21.53 -21.24 6.13
N ASP A 306 -22.07 -21.15 7.35
CA ASP A 306 -23.35 -21.74 7.75
C ASP A 306 -24.56 -20.81 7.49
N GLU A 307 -24.32 -19.51 7.31
CA GLU A 307 -25.34 -18.52 6.96
C GLU A 307 -25.50 -18.38 5.43
N ALA A 308 -24.37 -18.38 4.70
CA ALA A 308 -24.34 -18.24 3.25
C ALA A 308 -23.14 -18.96 2.61
N ILE A 309 -23.32 -19.42 1.37
CA ILE A 309 -22.25 -19.95 0.53
C ILE A 309 -21.63 -18.78 -0.27
N PRO A 310 -20.34 -18.46 -0.06
CA PRO A 310 -19.65 -17.37 -0.77
C PRO A 310 -19.06 -17.86 -2.10
N PHE A 311 -19.22 -17.06 -3.15
CA PHE A 311 -18.72 -17.33 -4.49
C PHE A 311 -18.50 -16.04 -5.27
N VAL A 312 -17.80 -16.13 -6.41
CA VAL A 312 -17.69 -15.05 -7.40
C VAL A 312 -18.36 -15.51 -8.68
N GLU A 313 -19.30 -14.70 -9.19
CA GLU A 313 -19.79 -14.81 -10.57
C GLU A 313 -18.88 -13.98 -11.47
N TRP A 314 -18.40 -14.56 -12.57
CA TRP A 314 -17.48 -13.87 -13.49
C TRP A 314 -17.57 -14.36 -14.94
N TYR A 315 -17.23 -13.48 -15.89
CA TYR A 315 -17.22 -13.78 -17.33
C TYR A 315 -16.40 -12.76 -18.12
N ALA A 316 -15.91 -13.15 -19.29
CA ALA A 316 -15.47 -12.20 -20.33
C ALA A 316 -16.54 -12.06 -21.42
N GLN A 317 -17.06 -13.18 -21.92
CA GLN A 317 -18.15 -13.26 -22.91
C GLN A 317 -18.95 -14.54 -22.66
N GLY A 318 -20.24 -14.55 -23.04
CA GLY A 318 -21.10 -15.73 -22.90
C GLY A 318 -21.70 -15.89 -21.50
N THR A 319 -21.89 -17.14 -21.07
CA THR A 319 -22.54 -17.48 -19.80
C THR A 319 -21.62 -17.23 -18.60
N PRO A 320 -22.11 -16.61 -17.50
CA PRO A 320 -21.34 -16.46 -16.26
C PRO A 320 -20.89 -17.79 -15.65
N ILE A 321 -19.67 -17.79 -15.11
CA ILE A 321 -19.05 -18.90 -14.38
C ILE A 321 -19.09 -18.56 -12.88
N HIS A 322 -19.38 -19.55 -12.03
CA HIS A 322 -19.33 -19.41 -10.58
C HIS A 322 -18.09 -20.10 -10.02
N SER A 323 -17.13 -19.33 -9.50
CA SER A 323 -16.01 -19.86 -8.71
C SER A 323 -16.36 -19.82 -7.21
N PRO A 324 -16.21 -20.92 -6.45
CA PRO A 324 -16.41 -20.91 -5.00
C PRO A 324 -15.33 -20.07 -4.30
N ALA A 325 -15.54 -19.71 -3.04
CA ALA A 325 -14.53 -19.06 -2.21
C ALA A 325 -14.20 -19.87 -0.95
N GLY A 326 -12.92 -19.94 -0.61
CA GLY A 326 -12.48 -20.34 0.74
C GLY A 326 -12.72 -19.19 1.71
N THR A 327 -13.16 -19.48 2.93
CA THR A 327 -13.44 -18.46 3.96
C THR A 327 -12.49 -18.61 5.13
N LEU A 328 -11.91 -17.49 5.56
CA LEU A 328 -11.09 -17.34 6.75
C LEU A 328 -11.69 -16.28 7.68
N THR A 329 -11.33 -16.34 8.95
CA THR A 329 -11.63 -15.31 9.96
C THR A 329 -10.54 -15.36 11.03
N ILE A 330 -10.45 -14.31 11.84
CA ILE A 330 -9.45 -14.17 12.90
C ILE A 330 -10.20 -14.04 14.23
N SER A 331 -9.71 -14.70 15.27
CA SER A 331 -10.26 -14.55 16.63
C SER A 331 -9.43 -13.56 17.45
N ARG A 332 -10.04 -12.93 18.47
CA ARG A 332 -9.30 -12.13 19.47
C ARG A 332 -8.18 -12.94 20.13
N SER A 333 -8.39 -14.25 20.31
CA SER A 333 -7.39 -15.15 20.89
C SER A 333 -6.22 -15.49 19.96
N SER A 334 -6.29 -15.14 18.68
CA SER A 334 -5.20 -15.31 17.70
C SER A 334 -4.11 -14.22 17.83
N MET A 335 -4.49 -13.01 18.27
CA MET A 335 -3.58 -11.86 18.35
C MET A 335 -2.51 -12.02 19.44
N CYS A 336 -1.25 -11.81 19.12
CA CYS A 336 -0.11 -12.04 20.03
C CYS A 336 -0.05 -11.05 21.21
N GLY A 337 -0.51 -9.81 21.06
CA GLY A 337 -0.30 -8.74 22.05
C GLY A 337 -1.33 -7.63 22.04
N ALA A 338 -1.13 -6.59 22.85
CA ALA A 338 -1.96 -5.38 22.88
C ALA A 338 -1.36 -4.28 21.99
N PRO A 339 -2.18 -3.42 21.35
CA PRO A 339 -3.64 -3.30 21.50
C PRO A 339 -4.49 -4.34 20.74
N ALA A 340 -3.91 -5.12 19.82
CA ALA A 340 -4.63 -6.06 18.94
C ALA A 340 -5.54 -7.05 19.67
N ARG A 341 -5.04 -7.67 20.74
CA ARG A 341 -5.76 -8.64 21.60
C ARG A 341 -6.75 -7.97 22.57
N THR A 342 -6.66 -6.66 22.77
CA THR A 342 -7.34 -5.94 23.86
C THR A 342 -8.23 -4.79 23.35
N VAL A 343 -7.78 -3.54 23.43
CA VAL A 343 -8.59 -2.33 23.23
C VAL A 343 -8.78 -1.94 21.77
N GLY A 344 -7.87 -2.36 20.89
CA GLY A 344 -7.98 -2.15 19.44
C GLY A 344 -8.56 -3.35 18.70
N TRP A 345 -8.88 -4.44 19.41
CA TRP A 345 -9.61 -5.57 18.82
C TRP A 345 -10.96 -5.10 18.26
N ARG A 346 -11.16 -5.35 16.97
CA ARG A 346 -12.46 -5.33 16.30
C ARG A 346 -12.63 -6.61 15.50
N ASP A 347 -13.84 -7.15 15.52
CA ASP A 347 -14.18 -8.37 14.77
C ASP A 347 -14.09 -8.10 13.25
N PRO A 348 -13.20 -8.77 12.50
CA PRO A 348 -13.00 -8.52 11.07
C PRO A 348 -14.09 -9.17 10.20
N GLY A 349 -15.03 -9.92 10.78
CA GLY A 349 -15.99 -10.72 10.04
C GLY A 349 -15.32 -11.87 9.31
N TYR A 350 -15.67 -12.04 8.05
CA TYR A 350 -15.23 -13.16 7.23
C TYR A 350 -14.54 -12.66 5.97
N ILE A 351 -13.35 -13.19 5.71
CA ILE A 351 -12.54 -12.89 4.54
C ILE A 351 -12.69 -14.08 3.58
N HIS A 352 -13.15 -13.82 2.37
CA HIS A 352 -13.40 -14.84 1.37
C HIS A 352 -12.44 -14.66 0.20
N THR A 353 -11.77 -15.73 -0.24
CA THR A 353 -10.89 -15.72 -1.42
C THR A 353 -11.40 -16.73 -2.45
N SER A 354 -11.77 -16.24 -3.62
CA SER A 354 -12.10 -17.06 -4.79
C SER A 354 -10.97 -17.07 -5.81
N PHE A 355 -10.89 -18.13 -6.61
CA PHE A 355 -9.86 -18.37 -7.62
C PHE A 355 -10.51 -18.41 -9.01
N LEU A 356 -10.15 -17.45 -9.86
CA LEU A 356 -10.59 -17.33 -11.24
C LEU A 356 -9.45 -17.89 -12.11
N LYS A 357 -9.61 -19.13 -12.56
CA LYS A 357 -8.59 -19.93 -13.28
C LYS A 357 -8.79 -19.88 -14.78
N ASP A 358 -7.83 -20.43 -15.53
CA ASP A 358 -7.91 -20.61 -16.99
C ASP A 358 -8.17 -19.31 -17.76
N LEU A 359 -7.65 -18.20 -17.23
CA LEU A 359 -7.78 -16.87 -17.80
C LEU A 359 -7.02 -16.74 -19.12
N TRP A 360 -7.75 -16.39 -20.17
CA TRP A 360 -7.19 -15.92 -21.44
C TRP A 360 -6.44 -14.60 -21.20
N PRO A 361 -5.15 -14.50 -21.59
CA PRO A 361 -4.32 -13.35 -21.25
C PRO A 361 -4.81 -12.08 -21.96
N ASN A 362 -4.63 -10.93 -21.32
CA ASN A 362 -5.08 -9.60 -21.76
C ASN A 362 -6.59 -9.38 -21.86
N LEU A 363 -7.42 -10.41 -21.70
CA LEU A 363 -8.87 -10.31 -21.87
C LEU A 363 -9.49 -9.61 -20.65
N ASN A 364 -10.51 -8.79 -20.89
CA ASN A 364 -11.26 -8.14 -19.82
C ASN A 364 -12.32 -9.11 -19.27
N TYR A 365 -12.38 -9.22 -17.95
CA TYR A 365 -13.39 -9.99 -17.22
C TYR A 365 -14.21 -9.08 -16.33
N THR A 366 -15.52 -9.28 -16.32
CA THR A 366 -16.46 -8.69 -15.38
C THR A 366 -16.71 -9.69 -14.25
N TYR A 367 -16.84 -9.23 -13.02
CA TYR A 367 -17.12 -10.09 -11.86
C TYR A 367 -18.02 -9.43 -10.81
N SER A 368 -18.73 -10.25 -10.04
CA SER A 368 -19.62 -9.85 -8.94
C SER A 368 -19.46 -10.81 -7.76
N LEU A 369 -19.43 -10.28 -6.54
CA LEU A 369 -19.32 -11.04 -5.30
C LEU A 369 -20.71 -11.55 -4.91
N GLY A 370 -20.85 -12.86 -4.73
CA GLY A 370 -22.12 -13.52 -4.42
C GLY A 370 -22.10 -14.24 -3.08
N HIS A 371 -23.19 -14.09 -2.33
CA HIS A 371 -23.49 -14.86 -1.13
C HIS A 371 -24.87 -15.50 -1.27
N LYS A 372 -24.92 -16.82 -1.41
CA LYS A 372 -26.19 -17.56 -1.46
C LYS A 372 -26.61 -17.93 -0.04
N LEU A 373 -27.66 -17.28 0.47
CA LEU A 373 -28.14 -17.49 1.82
C LEU A 373 -28.80 -18.87 1.99
N SER A 374 -28.85 -19.36 3.22
CA SER A 374 -29.50 -20.64 3.58
C SER A 374 -30.98 -20.76 3.20
N ASN A 375 -31.69 -19.62 3.06
CA ASN A 375 -33.08 -19.57 2.56
C ASN A 375 -33.20 -19.61 1.01
N GLY A 376 -32.08 -19.72 0.29
CA GLY A 376 -32.02 -19.79 -1.17
C GLY A 376 -31.96 -18.44 -1.90
N SER A 377 -32.08 -17.30 -1.21
CA SER A 377 -31.89 -15.98 -1.81
C SER A 377 -30.39 -15.65 -1.98
N TYR A 378 -30.09 -14.59 -2.74
CA TYR A 378 -28.73 -14.17 -3.04
C TYR A 378 -28.51 -12.71 -2.62
N VAL A 379 -27.39 -12.45 -1.96
CA VAL A 379 -26.85 -11.10 -1.73
C VAL A 379 -25.68 -10.91 -2.70
N TRP A 380 -25.72 -9.80 -3.44
CA TRP A 380 -24.73 -9.47 -4.46
C TRP A 380 -24.03 -8.14 -4.14
N SER A 381 -22.77 -8.01 -4.55
CA SER A 381 -22.13 -6.69 -4.69
C SER A 381 -22.60 -5.97 -5.97
N ARG A 382 -22.15 -4.73 -6.15
CA ARG A 382 -22.03 -4.16 -7.50
C ARG A 382 -21.12 -5.02 -8.38
N SER A 383 -21.22 -4.84 -9.69
CA SER A 383 -20.29 -5.46 -10.64
C SER A 383 -18.98 -4.67 -10.76
N TYR A 384 -17.88 -5.39 -10.90
CA TYR A 384 -16.51 -4.91 -11.05
C TYR A 384 -15.91 -5.47 -12.35
N SER A 385 -14.73 -5.01 -12.77
CA SER A 385 -14.03 -5.59 -13.92
C SER A 385 -12.52 -5.42 -13.82
N PHE A 386 -11.79 -6.41 -14.32
CA PHE A 386 -10.33 -6.42 -14.41
C PHE A 386 -9.86 -6.88 -15.78
N ARG A 387 -8.59 -6.64 -16.09
CA ARG A 387 -7.92 -7.21 -17.27
C ARG A 387 -7.02 -8.34 -16.79
N ALA A 388 -7.17 -9.55 -17.35
CA ALA A 388 -6.27 -10.65 -17.04
C ALA A 388 -4.84 -10.30 -17.50
N SER A 389 -3.85 -10.71 -16.71
CA SER A 389 -2.44 -10.46 -16.98
C SER A 389 -2.04 -10.88 -18.40
N PRO A 390 -1.03 -10.23 -19.01
CA PRO A 390 -0.29 -10.78 -20.13
C PRO A 390 0.14 -12.22 -19.84
N TYR A 391 0.27 -13.02 -20.89
CA TYR A 391 1.07 -14.23 -20.79
C TYR A 391 2.49 -13.82 -20.34
N PRO A 392 3.19 -14.59 -19.49
CA PRO A 392 4.60 -14.34 -19.22
C PRO A 392 5.34 -14.27 -20.56
N TRP A 393 6.39 -13.45 -20.64
CA TRP A 393 7.17 -13.15 -21.85
C TRP A 393 6.39 -12.64 -23.07
N GLN A 394 5.14 -12.22 -22.91
CA GLN A 394 4.45 -11.48 -23.95
C GLN A 394 5.09 -10.10 -24.16
N GLU A 395 5.47 -9.80 -25.40
CA GLU A 395 5.89 -8.45 -25.76
C GLU A 395 4.68 -7.51 -25.84
N SER A 396 4.54 -6.65 -24.83
CA SER A 396 3.54 -5.56 -24.83
C SER A 396 3.96 -4.47 -23.86
N LEU A 397 3.44 -3.25 -24.03
CA LEU A 397 3.58 -2.19 -23.03
C LEU A 397 3.01 -2.69 -21.68
N GLN A 398 3.83 -2.64 -20.62
CA GLN A 398 3.51 -3.15 -19.28
C GLN A 398 3.94 -2.12 -18.24
N ARG A 399 3.01 -1.69 -17.38
CA ARG A 399 3.19 -0.55 -16.45
C ARG A 399 2.92 -0.97 -15.02
N VAL A 400 3.96 -0.98 -14.20
CA VAL A 400 3.98 -1.53 -12.85
C VAL A 400 4.21 -0.37 -11.86
N VAL A 401 3.45 -0.30 -10.78
CA VAL A 401 3.67 0.68 -9.70
C VAL A 401 4.21 -0.01 -8.45
N ILE A 402 5.19 0.63 -7.80
CA ILE A 402 5.88 0.11 -6.62
C ILE A 402 6.09 1.24 -5.60
N PHE A 403 5.74 0.99 -4.35
CA PHE A 403 5.97 1.86 -3.18
C PHE A 403 5.81 1.03 -1.90
N GLY A 404 6.43 1.43 -0.79
CA GLY A 404 6.07 0.96 0.55
C GLY A 404 5.22 2.00 1.30
N ASP A 405 4.87 1.73 2.55
CA ASP A 405 4.70 2.78 3.57
C ASP A 405 3.54 3.77 3.31
N MET A 406 2.52 3.36 2.55
CA MET A 406 1.42 4.26 2.19
C MET A 406 0.47 4.52 3.36
N GLY A 407 0.26 3.53 4.24
CA GLY A 407 -0.72 3.64 5.32
C GLY A 407 -2.13 4.00 4.83
N LYS A 408 -2.84 4.78 5.65
CA LYS A 408 -4.20 5.31 5.40
C LYS A 408 -4.36 6.74 5.92
N ALA A 409 -5.45 7.42 5.58
CA ALA A 409 -5.95 8.59 6.33
C ALA A 409 -7.44 8.85 6.03
N GLU A 410 -8.14 9.53 6.95
CA GLU A 410 -9.57 9.83 6.75
C GLU A 410 -9.84 10.99 5.77
N ALA A 411 -10.64 10.70 4.74
CA ALA A 411 -10.92 11.62 3.63
C ALA A 411 -11.84 12.79 3.99
N ASP A 412 -12.55 12.74 5.12
CA ASP A 412 -13.32 13.86 5.66
C ASP A 412 -12.47 14.82 6.54
N GLY A 413 -11.22 14.43 6.82
CA GLY A 413 -10.31 15.13 7.71
C GLY A 413 -10.52 14.84 9.20
N SER A 414 -11.21 13.74 9.54
CA SER A 414 -11.17 13.11 10.85
C SER A 414 -9.76 12.69 11.24
N ASN A 415 -9.59 12.38 12.51
CA ASN A 415 -8.35 11.93 13.09
C ASN A 415 -8.61 10.60 13.83
N GLU A 416 -7.57 9.89 14.28
CA GLU A 416 -7.67 8.50 14.72
C GLU A 416 -6.34 7.98 15.32
N TYR A 417 -6.33 6.73 15.82
CA TYR A 417 -5.08 6.05 16.19
C TYR A 417 -4.13 5.97 14.99
N ASN A 418 -2.82 6.05 15.26
CA ASN A 418 -1.75 5.89 14.28
C ASN A 418 -1.87 6.80 13.04
N ASN A 419 -2.52 7.97 13.16
CA ASN A 419 -2.67 8.93 12.08
C ASN A 419 -1.38 9.74 11.85
N PHE A 420 -0.39 9.09 11.24
CA PHE A 420 0.91 9.69 10.89
C PHE A 420 1.28 9.49 9.40
N GLN A 421 0.31 9.18 8.52
CA GLN A 421 0.55 9.00 7.08
C GLN A 421 -0.12 10.08 6.20
N PRO A 422 0.25 11.37 6.32
CA PRO A 422 -0.42 12.46 5.63
C PRO A 422 -0.24 12.45 4.10
N GLY A 423 0.71 11.68 3.56
CA GLY A 423 0.84 11.46 2.11
C GLY A 423 -0.15 10.43 1.54
N SER A 424 -0.76 9.58 2.39
CA SER A 424 -1.51 8.39 2.00
C SER A 424 -2.62 8.64 0.97
N LEU A 425 -3.46 9.66 1.22
CA LEU A 425 -4.55 10.04 0.33
C LEU A 425 -4.04 10.61 -0.99
N ASN A 426 -2.97 11.40 -0.97
CA ASN A 426 -2.36 11.94 -2.20
C ASN A 426 -1.86 10.80 -3.09
N THR A 427 -1.13 9.83 -2.53
CA THR A 427 -0.62 8.66 -3.26
C THR A 427 -1.79 7.86 -3.84
N THR A 428 -2.78 7.50 -3.01
CA THR A 428 -4.00 6.81 -3.44
C THR A 428 -4.69 7.53 -4.59
N GLU A 429 -4.87 8.85 -4.48
CA GLU A 429 -5.49 9.67 -5.52
C GLU A 429 -4.70 9.68 -6.84
N GLN A 430 -3.36 9.79 -6.84
CA GLN A 430 -2.59 9.78 -8.09
C GLN A 430 -2.69 8.42 -8.78
N LEU A 431 -2.72 7.32 -8.03
CA LEU A 431 -2.88 5.97 -8.59
C LEU A 431 -4.28 5.79 -9.18
N VAL A 432 -5.33 6.30 -8.56
CA VAL A 432 -6.69 6.31 -9.13
C VAL A 432 -6.78 7.19 -10.39
N LYS A 433 -6.09 8.35 -10.41
CA LYS A 433 -6.04 9.26 -11.57
C LYS A 433 -5.29 8.64 -12.77
N ASP A 434 -4.19 7.93 -12.53
CA ASP A 434 -3.35 7.29 -13.56
C ASP A 434 -3.72 5.80 -13.82
N LEU A 435 -4.81 5.28 -13.22
CA LEU A 435 -5.14 3.84 -13.19
C LEU A 435 -5.25 3.18 -14.57
N LYS A 436 -5.69 3.91 -15.60
CA LYS A 436 -5.73 3.40 -17.00
C LYS A 436 -4.34 3.13 -17.58
N ASN A 437 -3.30 3.65 -16.94
CA ASN A 437 -1.89 3.48 -17.26
C ASN A 437 -1.12 2.72 -16.17
N ILE A 438 -1.81 2.01 -15.29
CA ILE A 438 -1.24 1.10 -14.29
C ILE A 438 -1.87 -0.27 -14.57
N ASP A 439 -1.03 -1.30 -14.69
CA ASP A 439 -1.48 -2.66 -15.00
C ASP A 439 -1.41 -3.60 -13.78
N ILE A 440 -0.54 -3.28 -12.82
CA ILE A 440 -0.34 -3.99 -11.54
C ILE A 440 0.32 -3.05 -10.52
N VAL A 441 0.01 -3.23 -9.23
CA VAL A 441 0.61 -2.52 -8.09
C VAL A 441 1.30 -3.51 -7.15
N LEU A 442 2.45 -3.15 -6.60
CA LEU A 442 3.15 -3.87 -5.54
C LEU A 442 3.44 -2.93 -4.36
N HIS A 443 2.70 -3.08 -3.26
CA HIS A 443 2.87 -2.31 -2.02
C HIS A 443 3.81 -3.06 -1.07
N ILE A 444 5.08 -2.66 -1.01
CA ILE A 444 6.18 -3.43 -0.40
C ILE A 444 6.32 -3.19 1.11
N GLY A 445 5.34 -3.68 1.87
CA GLY A 445 5.26 -3.54 3.33
C GLY A 445 4.62 -2.25 3.80
N ASP A 446 4.45 -2.09 5.12
CA ASP A 446 3.79 -0.95 5.78
C ASP A 446 2.43 -0.55 5.20
N LEU A 447 1.54 -1.55 5.17
CA LEU A 447 0.27 -1.47 4.47
C LEU A 447 -0.67 -0.38 5.02
N CYS A 448 -1.00 -0.42 6.31
CA CYS A 448 -2.05 0.43 6.89
C CYS A 448 -1.74 1.07 8.26
N TYR A 449 -0.62 0.71 8.88
CA TYR A 449 -0.26 1.11 10.26
C TYR A 449 -1.39 0.91 11.30
N ALA A 450 -2.25 -0.10 11.13
CA ALA A 450 -3.31 -0.41 12.09
C ALA A 450 -2.74 -0.69 13.48
N ASN A 451 -1.57 -1.36 13.54
CA ASN A 451 -0.76 -1.62 14.73
C ASN A 451 -1.63 -1.99 15.95
N GLY A 452 -2.54 -2.93 15.74
CA GLY A 452 -3.47 -3.47 16.73
C GLY A 452 -4.82 -2.76 16.85
N TYR A 453 -5.12 -1.74 16.06
CA TYR A 453 -6.43 -1.09 15.96
C TYR A 453 -7.18 -1.58 14.70
N LEU A 454 -7.73 -2.79 14.79
CA LEU A 454 -8.12 -3.63 13.64
C LEU A 454 -9.17 -3.03 12.70
N SER A 455 -9.97 -2.03 13.13
CA SER A 455 -10.89 -1.29 12.23
C SER A 455 -10.18 -0.62 11.05
N GLN A 456 -8.89 -0.32 11.20
CA GLN A 456 -8.10 0.38 10.19
C GLN A 456 -7.71 -0.52 9.00
N TRP A 457 -7.85 -1.85 9.12
CA TRP A 457 -7.74 -2.76 7.98
C TRP A 457 -8.95 -2.69 7.04
N ASP A 458 -10.18 -2.54 7.57
CA ASP A 458 -11.36 -2.29 6.73
C ASP A 458 -11.22 -0.95 6.01
N GLN A 459 -10.87 0.10 6.76
CA GLN A 459 -10.59 1.44 6.24
C GLN A 459 -9.55 1.42 5.10
N PHE A 460 -8.44 0.71 5.28
CA PHE A 460 -7.42 0.55 4.24
C PHE A 460 -7.94 -0.21 3.01
N THR A 461 -8.64 -1.34 3.18
CA THR A 461 -9.22 -2.06 2.04
C THR A 461 -10.27 -1.23 1.29
N ALA A 462 -11.02 -0.37 1.99
CA ALA A 462 -11.94 0.59 1.38
C ALA A 462 -11.23 1.76 0.68
N GLN A 463 -10.08 2.23 1.20
CA GLN A 463 -9.26 3.26 0.57
C GLN A 463 -8.64 2.77 -0.74
N ILE A 464 -8.13 1.54 -0.78
CA ILE A 464 -7.51 0.97 -2.00
C ILE A 464 -8.49 0.31 -2.97
N GLU A 465 -9.75 0.08 -2.57
CA GLU A 465 -10.77 -0.58 -3.42
C GLU A 465 -10.80 -0.04 -4.87
N PRO A 466 -10.80 1.29 -5.14
CA PRO A 466 -10.87 1.81 -6.51
C PRO A 466 -9.70 1.37 -7.41
N ILE A 467 -8.57 0.97 -6.81
CA ILE A 467 -7.39 0.44 -7.48
C ILE A 467 -7.47 -1.10 -7.48
N ALA A 468 -7.51 -1.70 -6.29
CA ALA A 468 -7.35 -3.12 -6.06
C ALA A 468 -8.53 -3.97 -6.58
N SER A 469 -9.72 -3.38 -6.79
CA SER A 469 -10.83 -4.10 -7.45
C SER A 469 -10.69 -4.21 -8.97
N THR A 470 -9.71 -3.51 -9.56
CA THR A 470 -9.56 -3.32 -11.02
C THR A 470 -8.23 -3.84 -11.56
N VAL A 471 -7.15 -3.70 -10.79
CA VAL A 471 -5.81 -4.26 -11.08
C VAL A 471 -5.32 -5.09 -9.90
N PRO A 472 -4.49 -6.14 -10.13
CA PRO A 472 -3.84 -6.86 -9.03
C PRO A 472 -3.02 -5.90 -8.14
N TYR A 473 -3.25 -6.00 -6.84
CA TYR A 473 -2.61 -5.23 -5.78
C TYR A 473 -1.83 -6.21 -4.90
N MET A 474 -0.59 -6.48 -5.30
CA MET A 474 0.31 -7.38 -4.58
C MET A 474 0.88 -6.65 -3.37
N VAL A 475 1.22 -7.39 -2.31
CA VAL A 475 1.72 -6.81 -1.05
C VAL A 475 3.01 -7.50 -0.60
N GLY A 476 3.90 -6.76 0.05
CA GLY A 476 4.96 -7.26 0.93
C GLY A 476 4.52 -7.23 2.40
N SER A 477 5.42 -7.62 3.31
CA SER A 477 5.17 -7.71 4.76
C SER A 477 6.27 -7.01 5.56
N GLU A 478 5.88 -6.55 6.75
CA GLU A 478 6.66 -5.93 7.85
C GLU A 478 6.50 -6.76 9.15
N THR A 479 5.69 -7.82 9.15
CA THR A 479 5.30 -8.50 10.39
C THR A 479 5.22 -10.01 10.19
N GLY A 480 6.27 -10.72 10.61
CA GLY A 480 6.25 -12.18 10.71
C GLY A 480 5.27 -12.67 11.80
N PRO A 481 4.66 -13.86 11.65
CA PRO A 481 3.80 -14.45 12.67
C PRO A 481 4.58 -15.27 13.69
N GLY A 482 4.55 -14.83 14.95
CA GLY A 482 5.15 -15.53 16.08
C GLY A 482 5.83 -14.59 17.08
N GLN A 483 6.44 -15.18 18.10
CA GLN A 483 7.28 -14.44 19.07
C GLN A 483 8.76 -14.37 18.63
N ASP A 484 9.20 -15.28 17.76
CA ASP A 484 10.55 -15.32 17.20
C ASP A 484 10.67 -14.44 15.94
N HIS A 485 10.48 -13.12 16.11
CA HIS A 485 10.84 -12.15 15.06
C HIS A 485 12.36 -12.13 14.89
N PHE A 486 12.86 -12.18 13.65
CA PHE A 486 14.30 -12.11 13.36
C PHE A 486 14.92 -10.79 13.86
N MET A 487 14.17 -9.69 13.71
CA MET A 487 14.54 -8.34 14.15
C MET A 487 14.35 -8.11 15.67
N GLY A 488 14.04 -9.16 16.44
CA GLY A 488 13.83 -9.08 17.89
C GLY A 488 12.41 -8.64 18.29
N ILE A 489 12.20 -8.29 19.57
CA ILE A 489 10.87 -7.93 20.11
C ILE A 489 10.48 -6.49 19.72
N ILE A 490 10.41 -6.24 18.42
CA ILE A 490 9.78 -5.07 17.82
C ILE A 490 8.28 -5.13 18.11
N LYS A 491 7.69 -4.01 18.53
CA LYS A 491 6.28 -3.95 18.98
C LYS A 491 5.35 -3.37 17.94
N ASP A 492 5.88 -3.11 16.75
CA ASP A 492 5.33 -2.12 15.84
C ASP A 492 4.05 -2.66 15.18
N SER A 493 3.94 -3.99 15.03
CA SER A 493 2.67 -4.68 14.70
C SER A 493 1.53 -4.50 15.72
N GLY A 494 1.76 -3.91 16.89
CA GLY A 494 0.77 -3.76 17.96
C GLY A 494 0.20 -5.08 18.49
N GLY A 495 0.92 -6.19 18.27
CA GLY A 495 0.47 -7.53 18.61
C GLY A 495 -0.41 -8.21 17.56
N GLU A 496 -0.52 -7.67 16.34
CA GLU A 496 -1.18 -8.35 15.21
C GLU A 496 -0.38 -9.52 14.65
N CYS A 497 0.97 -9.46 14.74
CA CYS A 497 1.92 -10.52 14.38
C CYS A 497 1.57 -11.26 13.06
N GLY A 498 1.58 -10.56 11.93
CA GLY A 498 1.37 -11.12 10.59
C GLY A 498 -0.06 -11.52 10.24
N ILE A 499 -0.85 -11.99 11.20
CA ILE A 499 -2.14 -12.66 10.98
C ILE A 499 -3.14 -11.80 10.19
N LEU A 500 -3.16 -10.48 10.42
CA LEU A 500 -4.02 -9.55 9.67
C LEU A 500 -3.56 -9.40 8.22
N ALA A 501 -2.27 -9.14 7.98
CA ALA A 501 -1.72 -9.03 6.63
C ALA A 501 -1.88 -10.34 5.85
N GLU A 502 -1.52 -11.47 6.47
CA GLU A 502 -1.67 -12.82 5.92
C GLU A 502 -3.11 -13.11 5.51
N THR A 503 -4.10 -12.73 6.33
CA THR A 503 -5.51 -13.09 6.09
C THR A 503 -6.21 -12.12 5.15
N MET A 504 -6.06 -10.81 5.38
CA MET A 504 -6.81 -9.77 4.65
C MET A 504 -6.41 -9.67 3.18
N PHE A 505 -5.16 -9.98 2.86
CA PHE A 505 -4.62 -10.03 1.50
C PHE A 505 -4.28 -11.46 1.10
N TYR A 506 -4.31 -11.72 -0.21
CA TYR A 506 -3.76 -12.96 -0.77
C TYR A 506 -2.47 -12.65 -1.52
N VAL A 507 -1.46 -13.50 -1.32
CA VAL A 507 -0.24 -13.53 -2.13
C VAL A 507 0.05 -14.99 -2.52
N PRO A 508 0.66 -15.26 -3.69
CA PRO A 508 0.88 -16.61 -4.20
C PRO A 508 2.02 -17.38 -3.50
N ALA A 509 2.31 -17.05 -2.24
CA ALA A 509 3.27 -17.75 -1.40
C ALA A 509 2.93 -19.25 -1.24
N GLU A 510 3.94 -20.08 -1.04
CA GLU A 510 3.73 -21.48 -0.66
C GLU A 510 3.09 -21.56 0.74
N ASN A 511 3.63 -20.79 1.69
CA ASN A 511 3.07 -20.55 3.01
C ASN A 511 2.87 -19.03 3.22
N ARG A 512 1.63 -18.56 3.38
CA ARG A 512 1.32 -17.13 3.53
C ARG A 512 1.89 -16.54 4.83
N ALA A 513 2.01 -17.34 5.89
CA ALA A 513 2.68 -16.97 7.14
C ALA A 513 4.16 -16.58 6.95
N LYS A 514 4.84 -17.08 5.91
CA LYS A 514 6.24 -16.72 5.59
C LYS A 514 6.34 -15.51 4.65
N PHE A 515 5.23 -15.13 4.03
CA PHE A 515 5.02 -13.97 3.15
C PHE A 515 5.95 -13.77 1.94
N TRP A 516 7.07 -14.49 1.79
CA TRP A 516 7.89 -14.45 0.59
C TRP A 516 7.25 -15.22 -0.58
N TYR A 517 7.29 -14.65 -1.78
CA TYR A 517 6.72 -15.25 -3.00
C TYR A 517 7.35 -14.67 -4.27
N LYS A 518 7.03 -15.28 -5.41
CA LYS A 518 7.36 -14.74 -6.74
C LYS A 518 6.11 -14.55 -7.58
N THR A 519 6.14 -13.56 -8.47
CA THR A 519 5.04 -13.32 -9.42
C THR A 519 5.57 -12.78 -10.75
N ASP A 520 4.78 -12.96 -11.80
CA ASP A 520 5.12 -12.64 -13.19
C ASP A 520 4.15 -11.62 -13.76
N TYR A 521 4.67 -10.54 -14.37
CA TYR A 521 3.86 -9.64 -15.17
C TYR A 521 4.49 -9.42 -16.55
N GLY A 522 4.12 -10.27 -17.51
CA GLY A 522 4.65 -10.24 -18.87
C GLY A 522 6.16 -10.45 -18.90
N MET A 523 6.91 -9.42 -19.30
CA MET A 523 8.38 -9.43 -19.43
C MET A 523 9.11 -9.25 -18.10
N SER A 524 8.38 -8.99 -17.01
CA SER A 524 8.94 -8.76 -15.67
C SER A 524 8.73 -9.94 -14.74
N HIS A 525 9.78 -10.29 -13.98
CA HIS A 525 9.77 -11.30 -12.92
C HIS A 525 10.10 -10.63 -11.58
N PHE A 526 9.28 -10.89 -10.55
CA PHE A 526 9.40 -10.27 -9.24
C PHE A 526 9.67 -11.34 -8.18
N CYS A 527 10.78 -11.18 -7.45
CA CYS A 527 11.07 -11.93 -6.22
C CYS A 527 10.79 -11.04 -5.02
N VAL A 528 9.80 -11.40 -4.20
CA VAL A 528 9.37 -10.65 -3.01
C VAL A 528 9.84 -11.39 -1.75
N ALA A 529 10.67 -10.74 -0.95
CA ALA A 529 11.13 -11.21 0.36
C ALA A 529 10.29 -10.60 1.49
N ASP A 530 10.25 -11.30 2.62
CA ASP A 530 9.74 -10.83 3.91
C ASP A 530 10.94 -10.46 4.79
N THR A 531 10.95 -9.28 5.40
CA THR A 531 12.15 -8.78 6.09
C THR A 531 12.17 -9.03 7.59
N ASP A 532 11.24 -9.84 8.09
CA ASP A 532 11.05 -10.08 9.53
C ASP A 532 11.28 -11.56 9.87
N HIS A 533 11.46 -12.37 8.82
CA HIS A 533 12.18 -13.64 8.83
C HIS A 533 13.64 -13.49 8.37
N ASP A 534 14.52 -14.36 8.86
CA ASP A 534 15.96 -14.34 8.56
C ASP A 534 16.25 -14.61 7.07
N TRP A 535 16.89 -13.66 6.39
CA TRP A 535 17.23 -13.69 4.96
C TRP A 535 18.65 -14.19 4.66
N ARG A 536 19.43 -14.63 5.66
CA ARG A 536 20.86 -14.93 5.54
C ARG A 536 21.13 -16.35 5.01
N PRO A 537 22.35 -16.68 4.53
CA PRO A 537 22.66 -17.99 3.96
C PRO A 537 22.34 -19.16 4.90
N GLY A 538 21.69 -20.18 4.35
CA GLY A 538 21.24 -21.36 5.10
C GLY A 538 19.84 -21.23 5.71
N THR A 539 19.11 -20.13 5.45
CA THR A 539 17.67 -20.05 5.74
C THR A 539 16.83 -20.43 4.52
N GLU A 540 15.62 -20.91 4.78
CA GLU A 540 14.61 -21.24 3.76
C GLU A 540 14.27 -20.01 2.88
N GLN A 541 14.35 -18.80 3.43
CA GLN A 541 14.18 -17.58 2.64
C GLN A 541 15.35 -17.35 1.68
N TYR A 542 16.59 -17.55 2.10
CA TYR A 542 17.74 -17.43 1.19
C TYR A 542 17.69 -18.48 0.06
N GLU A 543 17.30 -19.71 0.39
CA GLU A 543 17.06 -20.78 -0.60
C GLU A 543 15.91 -20.41 -1.56
N PHE A 544 14.80 -19.85 -1.05
CA PHE A 544 13.72 -19.33 -1.88
C PHE A 544 14.18 -18.18 -2.80
N ILE A 545 14.96 -17.21 -2.29
CA ILE A 545 15.44 -16.07 -3.07
C ILE A 545 16.37 -16.56 -4.19
N GLU A 546 17.34 -17.44 -3.89
CA GLU A 546 18.18 -18.04 -4.92
C GLU A 546 17.36 -18.83 -5.95
N HIS A 547 16.42 -19.68 -5.52
CA HIS A 547 15.57 -20.41 -6.46
C HIS A 547 14.69 -19.49 -7.32
N CYS A 548 14.15 -18.42 -6.75
CA CYS A 548 13.40 -17.41 -7.50
C CYS A 548 14.27 -16.79 -8.60
N LEU A 549 15.40 -16.20 -8.22
CA LEU A 549 16.35 -15.53 -9.11
C LEU A 549 16.96 -16.47 -10.16
N ALA A 550 17.12 -17.76 -9.84
CA ALA A 550 17.61 -18.79 -10.76
C ALA A 550 16.55 -19.30 -11.75
N SER A 551 15.26 -19.19 -11.41
CA SER A 551 14.18 -19.83 -12.18
C SER A 551 13.71 -19.07 -13.42
N VAL A 552 14.13 -17.81 -13.58
CA VAL A 552 13.67 -16.93 -14.66
C VAL A 552 14.47 -17.13 -15.96
N ASP A 553 13.76 -17.35 -17.06
CA ASP A 553 14.37 -17.30 -18.40
C ASP A 553 14.55 -15.84 -18.82
N ARG A 554 15.78 -15.32 -18.68
CA ARG A 554 16.10 -13.91 -19.00
C ARG A 554 16.05 -13.54 -20.49
N GLN A 555 15.86 -14.49 -21.41
CA GLN A 555 15.52 -14.16 -22.81
C GLN A 555 14.04 -13.76 -22.93
N LYS A 556 13.21 -14.44 -22.13
CA LYS A 556 11.75 -14.32 -22.10
C LYS A 556 11.27 -13.24 -21.13
N GLN A 557 11.90 -13.14 -19.98
CA GLN A 557 11.60 -12.17 -18.92
C GLN A 557 12.88 -11.40 -18.56
N PRO A 558 13.28 -10.42 -19.40
CA PRO A 558 14.54 -9.72 -19.25
C PRO A 558 14.60 -8.84 -17.99
N TRP A 559 13.46 -8.44 -17.42
CA TRP A 559 13.40 -7.53 -16.26
C TRP A 559 13.26 -8.32 -14.96
N LEU A 560 14.37 -8.45 -14.21
CA LEU A 560 14.42 -9.17 -12.95
C LEU A 560 14.49 -8.19 -11.78
N ILE A 561 13.41 -8.14 -11.00
CA ILE A 561 13.20 -7.18 -9.92
C ILE A 561 13.19 -7.91 -8.57
N PHE A 562 13.98 -7.41 -7.62
CA PHE A 562 13.94 -7.86 -6.22
C PHE A 562 13.17 -6.84 -5.38
N LEU A 563 12.31 -7.30 -4.47
CA LEU A 563 11.48 -6.48 -3.60
C LEU A 563 11.58 -6.98 -2.15
N ALA A 564 11.69 -6.04 -1.22
CA ALA A 564 11.69 -6.28 0.23
C ALA A 564 11.06 -5.04 0.91
N HIS A 565 10.59 -5.16 2.15
CA HIS A 565 10.16 -3.97 2.90
C HIS A 565 11.39 -3.22 3.46
N ARG A 566 12.03 -3.78 4.49
CA ARG A 566 13.23 -3.20 5.10
C ARG A 566 14.38 -3.10 4.10
N VAL A 567 15.22 -2.09 4.26
CA VAL A 567 16.21 -1.73 3.23
C VAL A 567 17.49 -2.57 3.34
N LEU A 568 17.43 -3.77 2.76
CA LEU A 568 18.57 -4.71 2.71
C LEU A 568 19.72 -4.24 1.78
N GLY A 569 19.54 -3.16 1.02
CA GLY A 569 20.48 -2.72 -0.02
C GLY A 569 21.38 -1.56 0.40
N TYR A 570 20.98 -0.34 0.03
CA TYR A 570 21.75 0.88 0.20
C TYR A 570 20.81 2.07 0.40
N TYR A 571 21.02 2.82 1.48
CA TYR A 571 20.30 4.06 1.77
C TYR A 571 21.02 4.90 2.80
N SER A 572 20.72 6.20 2.83
CA SER A 572 21.44 7.23 3.57
C SER A 572 20.57 7.86 4.67
N ASP A 573 19.69 7.10 5.33
CA ASP A 573 18.86 7.65 6.41
C ASP A 573 19.71 8.08 7.62
N TYR A 574 19.28 9.13 8.31
CA TYR A 574 19.93 9.66 9.50
C TYR A 574 19.98 8.65 10.66
N SER A 575 18.92 7.88 10.89
CA SER A 575 18.82 6.92 12.01
C SER A 575 19.89 5.83 11.91
N TYR A 576 19.88 5.07 10.81
CA TYR A 576 20.87 4.04 10.53
C TYR A 576 22.29 4.60 10.42
N SER A 577 22.48 5.82 9.91
CA SER A 577 23.79 6.47 9.88
C SER A 577 24.34 6.80 11.28
N VAL A 578 23.48 7.10 12.27
CA VAL A 578 23.86 7.25 13.69
C VAL A 578 24.25 5.91 14.31
N GLU A 579 23.65 4.81 13.86
CA GLU A 579 24.05 3.43 14.24
C GLU A 579 25.27 2.93 13.46
N GLY A 580 25.82 3.72 12.53
CA GLY A 580 26.99 3.40 11.73
C GLY A 580 26.71 2.55 10.47
N SER A 581 25.44 2.44 10.07
CA SER A 581 24.99 1.64 8.92
C SER A 581 24.38 2.48 7.79
N PHE A 582 24.27 1.84 6.62
CA PHE A 582 23.62 2.35 5.39
C PHE A 582 22.77 1.23 4.74
N GLN A 583 22.27 0.32 5.59
CA GLN A 583 21.47 -0.87 5.33
C GLN A 583 20.83 -1.32 6.66
N GLU A 584 19.88 -2.24 6.62
CA GLU A 584 19.64 -3.13 7.77
C GLU A 584 20.93 -3.91 8.14
N PRO A 585 21.23 -4.16 9.43
CA PRO A 585 22.38 -4.97 9.82
C PRO A 585 22.36 -6.36 9.17
N MET A 586 23.46 -6.74 8.50
CA MET A 586 23.58 -7.96 7.68
C MET A 586 22.68 -8.01 6.43
N GLY A 587 22.13 -6.86 5.99
CA GLY A 587 21.24 -6.75 4.84
C GLY A 587 21.86 -7.21 3.53
N ARG A 588 22.90 -6.51 3.05
CA ARG A 588 23.44 -6.74 1.69
C ARG A 588 24.46 -7.87 1.62
N GLU A 589 25.17 -8.15 2.71
CA GLU A 589 26.49 -8.82 2.66
C GLU A 589 26.46 -10.11 1.85
N SER A 590 25.46 -10.96 2.08
CA SER A 590 25.28 -12.24 1.38
C SER A 590 24.24 -12.22 0.26
N LEU A 591 23.30 -11.27 0.26
CA LEU A 591 22.27 -11.17 -0.79
C LEU A 591 22.83 -10.52 -2.06
N GLN A 592 23.82 -9.61 -1.94
CA GLN A 592 24.49 -9.01 -3.10
C GLN A 592 25.20 -10.06 -3.97
N GLU A 593 25.63 -11.19 -3.40
CA GLU A 593 26.20 -12.30 -4.18
C GLU A 593 25.15 -12.92 -5.10
N LEU A 594 23.92 -13.12 -4.61
CA LEU A 594 22.79 -13.58 -5.43
C LEU A 594 22.37 -12.52 -6.46
N TRP A 595 22.24 -11.26 -6.04
CA TRP A 595 21.86 -10.15 -6.92
C TRP A 595 22.86 -9.96 -8.08
N GLN A 596 24.17 -10.09 -7.82
CA GLN A 596 25.22 -10.04 -8.84
C GLN A 596 25.25 -11.31 -9.71
N LYS A 597 25.17 -12.50 -9.10
CA LYS A 597 25.18 -13.81 -9.79
C LYS A 597 24.03 -13.96 -10.80
N TYR A 598 22.83 -13.56 -10.42
CA TYR A 598 21.62 -13.65 -11.25
C TYR A 598 21.29 -12.35 -12.00
N LYS A 599 22.06 -11.28 -11.77
CA LYS A 599 21.93 -9.95 -12.38
C LYS A 599 20.53 -9.37 -12.18
N VAL A 600 20.16 -9.16 -10.92
CA VAL A 600 19.00 -8.36 -10.55
C VAL A 600 19.19 -6.94 -11.10
N ASP A 601 18.18 -6.42 -11.76
CA ASP A 601 18.26 -5.13 -12.45
C ASP A 601 18.01 -3.99 -11.46
N ILE A 602 16.93 -4.12 -10.71
CA ILE A 602 16.50 -3.14 -9.72
C ILE A 602 16.10 -3.89 -8.45
N ALA A 603 16.62 -3.46 -7.31
CA ALA A 603 16.15 -3.88 -6.00
C ALA A 603 15.45 -2.70 -5.33
N LEU A 604 14.17 -2.84 -4.97
CA LEU A 604 13.38 -1.77 -4.36
C LEU A 604 12.95 -2.10 -2.93
N TYR A 605 12.90 -1.06 -2.09
CA TYR A 605 12.67 -1.14 -0.66
C TYR A 605 11.69 -0.07 -0.17
N GLY A 606 10.93 -0.36 0.88
CA GLY A 606 10.15 0.62 1.66
C GLY A 606 10.93 1.11 2.87
N HIS A 607 10.25 1.23 4.02
CA HIS A 607 10.76 1.41 5.39
C HIS A 607 11.41 2.77 5.69
N ALA A 608 12.30 3.23 4.83
CA ALA A 608 12.81 4.60 4.88
C ALA A 608 11.82 5.52 4.14
N HIS A 609 11.11 6.37 4.89
CA HIS A 609 10.01 7.21 4.39
C HIS A 609 10.49 8.39 3.52
N ASN A 610 11.12 8.09 2.38
CA ASN A 610 11.65 9.03 1.41
C ASN A 610 11.84 8.33 0.04
N TYR A 611 12.53 8.98 -0.91
CA TYR A 611 13.03 8.35 -2.13
C TYR A 611 14.54 8.54 -2.28
N GLU A 612 15.26 7.45 -2.55
CA GLU A 612 16.69 7.47 -2.86
C GLU A 612 17.05 6.47 -3.96
N ARG A 613 17.86 6.88 -4.94
CA ARG A 613 18.35 6.02 -6.03
C ARG A 613 19.87 5.97 -6.05
N THR A 614 20.41 4.77 -6.25
CA THR A 614 21.85 4.54 -6.37
C THR A 614 22.37 4.51 -7.83
N CYS A 615 23.68 4.63 -7.99
CA CYS A 615 24.39 4.06 -9.15
C CYS A 615 24.23 2.52 -9.21
N PRO A 616 24.49 1.87 -10.35
CA PRO A 616 24.73 0.42 -10.40
C PRO A 616 25.92 0.07 -9.49
N VAL A 617 25.66 -0.61 -8.38
CA VAL A 617 26.57 -0.71 -7.23
C VAL A 617 26.76 -2.16 -6.77
N TYR A 618 27.99 -2.51 -6.41
CA TYR A 618 28.36 -3.79 -5.82
C TYR A 618 29.52 -3.56 -4.85
N GLN A 619 29.51 -4.22 -3.68
CA GLN A 619 30.54 -4.04 -2.63
C GLN A 619 30.84 -2.55 -2.34
N ASN A 620 29.76 -1.78 -2.19
CA ASN A 620 29.72 -0.36 -1.83
C ASN A 620 30.40 0.57 -2.85
N SER A 621 30.68 0.06 -4.06
CA SER A 621 31.38 0.74 -5.14
C SER A 621 30.52 0.81 -6.40
N CYS A 622 30.43 1.98 -7.04
CA CYS A 622 29.75 2.09 -8.33
C CYS A 622 30.53 1.31 -9.40
N VAL A 623 29.94 0.23 -9.91
CA VAL A 623 30.46 -0.54 -11.05
C VAL A 623 30.27 0.24 -12.35
N ARG A 624 29.27 1.14 -12.37
CA ARG A 624 29.04 2.13 -13.43
C ARG A 624 28.61 3.45 -12.80
N ASN A 625 29.05 4.58 -13.35
CA ASN A 625 28.52 5.89 -12.94
C ASN A 625 27.00 5.93 -13.12
N ALA A 626 26.30 6.59 -12.20
CA ALA A 626 24.86 6.79 -12.32
C ALA A 626 24.50 7.61 -13.58
N SER A 627 23.34 7.31 -14.15
CA SER A 627 22.85 7.87 -15.40
C SER A 627 21.32 7.80 -15.45
N ASN A 628 20.73 8.57 -16.37
CA ASN A 628 19.32 8.45 -16.76
C ASN A 628 19.15 7.52 -17.97
N LEU A 629 20.25 7.05 -18.57
CA LEU A 629 20.27 6.04 -19.63
C LEU A 629 21.45 5.07 -19.42
N TYR A 630 21.13 3.80 -19.28
CA TYR A 630 22.10 2.70 -19.18
C TYR A 630 21.99 1.80 -20.42
N THR A 631 23.00 1.89 -21.29
CA THR A 631 23.11 1.06 -22.50
C THR A 631 24.04 -0.13 -22.30
N GLY A 632 23.72 -1.27 -22.93
CA GLY A 632 24.56 -2.47 -22.93
C GLY A 632 24.59 -3.21 -21.57
N PRO A 633 25.69 -3.90 -21.23
CA PRO A 633 25.77 -4.72 -20.02
C PRO A 633 25.49 -3.92 -18.73
N PHE A 634 24.46 -4.34 -18.02
CA PHE A 634 24.03 -3.78 -16.74
C PHE A 634 24.74 -4.56 -15.62
N ALA A 635 25.99 -4.18 -15.35
CA ALA A 635 26.98 -5.03 -14.67
C ALA A 635 26.87 -5.11 -13.14
N ALA A 636 25.88 -4.45 -12.54
CA ALA A 636 25.52 -4.52 -11.12
C ALA A 636 24.09 -3.97 -10.93
N THR A 637 23.45 -4.31 -9.81
CA THR A 637 22.08 -3.87 -9.47
C THR A 637 22.02 -2.37 -9.15
N THR A 638 20.93 -1.70 -9.54
CA THR A 638 20.56 -0.38 -8.99
C THR A 638 19.58 -0.57 -7.84
N HIS A 639 19.86 0.07 -6.70
CA HIS A 639 19.02 0.02 -5.52
C HIS A 639 18.17 1.30 -5.44
N VAL A 640 16.92 1.15 -4.98
CA VAL A 640 15.94 2.25 -4.88
C VAL A 640 15.15 2.14 -3.59
N VAL A 641 15.23 3.15 -2.74
CA VAL A 641 14.26 3.37 -1.65
C VAL A 641 13.04 4.07 -2.23
N VAL A 642 11.85 3.57 -1.91
CA VAL A 642 10.55 4.10 -2.33
C VAL A 642 9.52 3.96 -1.19
N GLY A 643 9.95 4.22 0.04
CA GLY A 643 9.10 4.30 1.23
C GLY A 643 8.38 5.65 1.39
N GLY A 644 8.51 6.57 0.44
CA GLY A 644 7.72 7.82 0.41
C GLY A 644 6.21 7.64 0.18
N GLY A 645 5.63 6.45 0.36
CA GLY A 645 4.24 6.18 -0.01
C GLY A 645 3.20 6.98 0.78
N GLY A 646 3.48 7.35 2.04
CA GLY A 646 2.52 8.14 2.83
C GLY A 646 2.92 8.45 4.26
N ALA A 647 3.70 7.60 4.91
CA ALA A 647 4.14 7.73 6.29
C ALA A 647 5.11 8.89 6.55
N ALA A 648 5.07 9.45 7.76
CA ALA A 648 5.80 10.65 8.17
C ALA A 648 7.30 10.58 7.78
N LEU A 649 7.70 11.52 6.91
CA LEU A 649 8.97 11.46 6.19
C LEU A 649 10.20 11.32 7.10
N SER A 650 11.14 10.48 6.68
CA SER A 650 12.45 10.32 7.30
C SER A 650 13.50 11.16 6.58
N TYR A 651 14.59 11.51 7.27
CA TYR A 651 15.57 12.49 6.80
C TYR A 651 16.92 11.83 6.54
N PHE A 652 17.57 12.23 5.44
CA PHE A 652 18.91 11.77 5.10
C PHE A 652 19.99 12.27 6.08
N THR A 653 21.04 11.48 6.24
CA THR A 653 22.26 11.87 6.92
C THR A 653 23.04 12.94 6.13
N THR A 654 23.93 13.66 6.81
CA THR A 654 24.85 14.62 6.18
C THR A 654 26.07 13.96 5.51
N VAL A 655 26.24 12.65 5.68
CA VAL A 655 27.32 11.86 5.05
C VAL A 655 27.03 11.65 3.56
N GLN A 656 27.82 12.31 2.70
CA GLN A 656 27.75 12.11 1.25
C GLN A 656 28.37 10.76 0.84
N THR A 657 27.53 9.80 0.49
CA THR A 657 27.98 8.49 -0.01
C THR A 657 28.33 8.58 -1.50
N LYS A 658 29.25 7.72 -1.97
CA LYS A 658 29.68 7.71 -3.39
C LYS A 658 28.66 7.06 -4.33
N TRP A 659 27.73 6.28 -3.80
CA TRP A 659 26.78 5.48 -4.56
C TRP A 659 25.39 6.12 -4.63
N SER A 660 25.03 7.02 -3.72
CA SER A 660 23.78 7.79 -3.82
C SER A 660 23.87 8.78 -4.99
N HIS A 661 22.79 8.89 -5.74
CA HIS A 661 22.73 9.71 -6.96
C HIS A 661 21.55 10.68 -6.97
N PHE A 662 20.41 10.26 -6.46
CA PHE A 662 19.23 11.12 -6.30
C PHE A 662 18.59 10.83 -4.94
N GLN A 663 18.13 11.89 -4.27
CA GLN A 663 17.50 11.87 -2.95
C GLN A 663 16.34 12.88 -2.95
N ASP A 664 15.21 12.52 -2.37
CA ASP A 664 14.04 13.40 -2.22
C ASP A 664 13.29 13.09 -0.93
N VAL A 665 13.05 14.11 -0.11
CA VAL A 665 12.30 14.02 1.16
C VAL A 665 10.90 14.56 0.93
N ASP A 666 10.07 13.76 0.28
CA ASP A 666 8.68 14.06 -0.07
C ASP A 666 7.93 12.74 -0.33
N TYR A 667 6.61 12.82 -0.50
CA TYR A 667 5.78 11.66 -0.79
C TYR A 667 5.78 11.33 -2.28
N GLY A 668 5.89 10.05 -2.62
CA GLY A 668 5.93 9.58 -4.00
C GLY A 668 5.99 8.05 -4.14
N PHE A 669 6.00 7.61 -5.39
CA PHE A 669 5.99 6.20 -5.80
C PHE A 669 6.80 5.99 -7.09
N VAL A 670 7.25 4.76 -7.32
CA VAL A 670 7.90 4.36 -8.57
C VAL A 670 6.88 3.81 -9.55
N LYS A 671 7.04 4.16 -10.82
CA LYS A 671 6.39 3.54 -11.96
C LYS A 671 7.45 2.94 -12.89
N LEU A 672 7.40 1.63 -13.10
CA LEU A 672 8.17 0.95 -14.14
C LEU A 672 7.32 0.85 -15.40
N THR A 673 7.89 1.20 -16.56
CA THR A 673 7.27 1.00 -17.88
C THR A 673 8.20 0.17 -18.74
N ALA A 674 7.86 -1.11 -18.94
CA ALA A 674 8.53 -1.98 -19.89
C ALA A 674 7.87 -1.78 -21.27
N PHE A 675 8.64 -1.30 -22.25
CA PHE A 675 8.13 -1.01 -23.60
C PHE A 675 8.20 -2.25 -24.51
N ASN A 676 9.25 -3.05 -24.35
CA ASN A 676 9.58 -4.26 -25.10
C ASN A 676 10.67 -5.05 -24.31
N HIS A 677 11.21 -6.12 -24.89
CA HIS A 677 12.24 -6.94 -24.23
C HIS A 677 13.58 -6.21 -24.02
N SER A 678 13.87 -5.12 -24.74
CA SER A 678 15.16 -4.43 -24.68
C SER A 678 15.15 -3.09 -23.94
N THR A 679 13.98 -2.49 -23.67
CA THR A 679 13.85 -1.17 -23.03
C THR A 679 12.86 -1.13 -21.86
N LEU A 680 13.41 -0.82 -20.67
CA LEU A 680 12.68 -0.55 -19.41
C LEU A 680 12.95 0.88 -18.94
N LEU A 681 11.90 1.61 -18.56
CA LEU A 681 11.97 2.92 -17.91
C LEU A 681 11.51 2.80 -16.45
N LEU A 682 12.28 3.35 -15.51
CA LEU A 682 11.84 3.69 -14.16
C LEU A 682 11.55 5.20 -14.09
N GLU A 683 10.39 5.57 -13.56
CA GLU A 683 9.99 6.94 -13.22
C GLU A 683 9.68 7.01 -11.71
N TYR A 684 10.33 7.91 -10.98
CA TYR A 684 9.88 8.32 -9.64
C TYR A 684 8.92 9.50 -9.76
N LYS A 685 7.73 9.35 -9.17
CA LYS A 685 6.63 10.31 -9.28
C LYS A 685 6.21 10.80 -7.90
N LYS A 686 6.17 12.11 -7.68
CA LYS A 686 5.66 12.69 -6.42
C LYS A 686 4.14 12.53 -6.33
N SER A 687 3.65 12.17 -5.15
CA SER A 687 2.22 12.01 -4.86
C SER A 687 1.47 13.35 -4.82
N SER A 688 2.16 14.45 -4.55
CA SER A 688 1.59 15.80 -4.51
C SER A 688 1.04 16.28 -5.86
N ASP A 689 1.63 15.87 -6.99
CA ASP A 689 1.21 16.34 -8.33
C ASP A 689 1.21 15.29 -9.46
N GLY A 690 1.72 14.08 -9.21
CA GLY A 690 1.78 12.99 -10.18
C GLY A 690 2.79 13.16 -11.31
N LYS A 691 3.70 14.16 -11.25
CA LYS A 691 4.78 14.35 -12.23
C LYS A 691 6.03 13.53 -11.88
N VAL A 692 6.88 13.31 -12.88
CA VAL A 692 8.17 12.62 -12.75
C VAL A 692 9.23 13.59 -12.22
N TYR A 693 9.98 13.19 -11.19
CA TYR A 693 11.06 13.99 -10.58
C TYR A 693 12.44 13.35 -10.75
N ASP A 694 12.51 12.03 -10.84
CA ASP A 694 13.72 11.27 -11.19
C ASP A 694 13.35 10.12 -12.14
N HIS A 695 14.29 9.70 -12.99
CA HIS A 695 14.06 8.61 -13.94
C HIS A 695 15.37 7.98 -14.43
N PHE A 696 15.29 6.72 -14.87
CA PHE A 696 16.31 6.14 -15.75
C PHE A 696 15.74 5.08 -16.69
N THR A 697 16.37 4.94 -17.85
CA THR A 697 16.08 3.88 -18.83
C THR A 697 17.23 2.86 -18.87
N ILE A 698 16.90 1.57 -18.79
CA ILE A 698 17.79 0.47 -19.19
C ILE A 698 17.48 0.13 -20.65
N SER A 699 18.50 0.13 -21.52
CA SER A 699 18.35 -0.24 -22.93
C SER A 699 19.48 -1.20 -23.35
N ARG A 700 19.15 -2.49 -23.47
CA ARG A 700 20.11 -3.59 -23.64
C ARG A 700 19.44 -4.79 -24.30
N ASP A 701 20.21 -5.68 -24.91
CA ASP A 701 19.68 -6.93 -25.48
C ASP A 701 20.01 -8.15 -24.58
N TYR A 702 19.39 -9.30 -24.86
CA TYR A 702 19.67 -10.55 -24.12
C TYR A 702 21.16 -10.94 -24.09
N GLN A 703 21.94 -10.57 -25.13
CA GLN A 703 23.38 -10.79 -25.15
C GLN A 703 24.12 -10.00 -24.06
N ASP A 704 23.63 -8.81 -23.69
CA ASP A 704 24.17 -8.01 -22.59
C ASP A 704 23.88 -8.62 -21.21
N ILE A 705 22.75 -9.33 -21.09
CA ILE A 705 22.40 -10.10 -19.87
C ILE A 705 23.29 -11.36 -19.77
N LEU A 706 23.68 -11.96 -20.89
CA LEU A 706 24.63 -13.09 -20.91
C LEU A 706 26.10 -12.67 -20.71
N ALA A 707 26.50 -11.48 -21.16
CA ALA A 707 27.86 -10.97 -21.03
C ALA A 707 28.35 -10.99 -19.56
N CYS A 708 29.56 -11.48 -19.31
CA CYS A 708 30.09 -11.63 -17.95
C CYS A 708 30.19 -10.26 -17.24
N ALA A 709 29.59 -10.16 -16.05
CA ALA A 709 29.87 -9.10 -15.10
C ALA A 709 31.14 -9.46 -14.29
N PHE A 710 31.57 -8.55 -13.42
CA PHE A 710 32.67 -8.77 -12.47
C PHE A 710 32.22 -9.64 -11.30
#